data_AF-A0A0F0HWU0-F1
#
_entry.id   AF-A0A0F0HWU0-F1
#
_cell.length_a   1.000
_cell.length_b   1.000
_cell.length_c   1.000
_cell.angle_alpha   90.00
_cell.angle_beta   90.00
_cell.angle_gamma   90.00
#
_symmetry.space_group_name_H-M   'P 1'
#
loop_
_entity.id
_entity.type
_entity.pdbx_description
1 polymer ?
#
loop_
_entity_poly.entity_id
_entity_poly.type
_entity_poly.pdbx_seq_one_letter_code
_entity_poly.pdbx_strand_id
1 'polypeptide(L)'
;MDEDTERAVIRALQSGRLAVSGSKTIWKSQNVAAAATVARMSGRRHCVLVTSGSSAIVTALHALGIGPGDTVAMTATTWVSCATSVLRVGATPVFFDATPESPCGDLATLTEAPSAILGIHLYAQHFDVDAARARFPGVPVVEDASHTQFGTTADGRRIGSLGDVSILSLQATKIITSGEGGAVLTDDPETAARLESLVMDSRRRTDVVSRTAANELEPAHLLHGANHSPPEFAAALLVDQLARFDRQARRRAEGAAILAGALDGSRWSMAADRSAVAGGSFYGVAVRVPAGVGSPAEVIAAVEAQTGLILDSVYPPVVEGPLYLPETIKQYAALRAPDAALPHSRTWHREYVVVPHHAFLADESRLVDLAATLRALDREPAAGRPALPQDRPTIEVVMVTRGERDTLEAALAGVAKQDVEADVRLTVWVDADQVPAAVADTGCAVVTLGADGVLPDEPFARIAALRELAAAGCTGDFVAFLDDDNEWEPDHLSTLLAVADAGYPAAHSWRTLIDRSGSPATVDRFPWLPPSEAAAELFEHLSAVRVLEPGSPVVRDRAVIPGAGLNGMVDMGAWLLRRDLLRLLTFRRTRSEAEIQARVGEDDILLEQIHRLDIPVGCTGMPTLRYRLGGMSTPEYRTPESPVPGATSAAPSTSAASVVTAEVAS
;
A
#
# COMPACT_ATOMS: atom_id res chain seq x y z
N MET A 1 -4.29 -6.05 -2.98
CA MET A 1 -5.31 -5.75 -4.01
C MET A 1 -4.74 -6.24 -5.33
N ASP A 2 -5.58 -6.55 -6.31
CA ASP A 2 -5.12 -6.96 -7.64
C ASP A 2 -5.93 -6.25 -8.73
N GLU A 3 -5.74 -6.66 -9.99
CA GLU A 3 -6.39 -6.04 -11.14
C GLU A 3 -7.93 -6.11 -11.09
N ASP A 4 -8.52 -7.10 -10.40
CA ASP A 4 -9.98 -7.14 -10.21
C ASP A 4 -10.44 -5.99 -9.31
N THR A 5 -9.66 -5.69 -8.27
CA THR A 5 -9.89 -4.52 -7.41
C THR A 5 -9.83 -3.22 -8.22
N GLU A 6 -8.80 -3.06 -9.04
CA GLU A 6 -8.63 -1.87 -9.88
C GLU A 6 -9.79 -1.71 -10.87
N ARG A 7 -10.17 -2.79 -11.56
CA ARG A 7 -11.32 -2.80 -12.48
C ARG A 7 -12.62 -2.43 -11.77
N ALA A 8 -12.84 -2.93 -10.55
CA ALA A 8 -14.03 -2.60 -9.76
C ALA A 8 -14.10 -1.10 -9.42
N VAL A 9 -12.97 -0.52 -8.98
CA VAL A 9 -12.86 0.91 -8.66
C VAL A 9 -13.03 1.78 -9.92
N ILE A 10 -12.32 1.46 -11.00
CA ILE A 10 -12.42 2.18 -12.28
C ILE A 10 -13.85 2.15 -12.81
N ARG A 11 -14.54 1.00 -12.72
CA ARG A 11 -15.95 0.88 -13.10
C ARG A 11 -16.85 1.83 -12.30
N ALA A 12 -16.60 1.98 -11.00
CA ALA A 12 -17.36 2.90 -10.16
C ALA A 12 -17.13 4.36 -10.59
N LEU A 13 -15.89 4.74 -10.94
CA LEU A 13 -15.57 6.06 -11.48
C LEU A 13 -16.24 6.32 -12.83
N GLN A 14 -16.18 5.35 -13.75
CA GLN A 14 -16.80 5.42 -15.08
C GLN A 14 -18.34 5.44 -15.03
N SER A 15 -18.93 5.00 -13.92
CA SER A 15 -20.38 4.95 -13.77
C SER A 15 -21.05 6.33 -13.79
N GLY A 16 -20.28 7.41 -13.57
CA GLY A 16 -20.77 8.77 -13.36
C GLY A 16 -21.49 8.99 -12.02
N ARG A 17 -21.60 7.94 -11.19
CA ARG A 17 -22.19 7.98 -9.84
C ARG A 17 -21.07 7.79 -8.81
N LEU A 18 -20.62 8.88 -8.19
CA LEU A 18 -19.53 8.84 -7.22
C LEU A 18 -20.00 8.77 -5.75
N ALA A 19 -21.28 9.03 -5.49
CA ALA A 19 -21.88 8.98 -4.17
C ALA A 19 -23.35 8.57 -4.25
N VAL A 20 -23.90 8.03 -3.15
CA VAL A 20 -25.33 7.69 -3.04
C VAL A 20 -26.24 8.90 -3.17
N SER A 21 -25.76 10.08 -2.76
CA SER A 21 -26.44 11.37 -2.87
C SER A 21 -26.34 12.00 -4.26
N GLY A 22 -25.48 11.46 -5.13
CA GLY A 22 -25.30 11.91 -6.50
C GLY A 22 -26.44 11.49 -7.42
N SER A 23 -26.37 11.95 -8.67
CA SER A 23 -27.39 11.63 -9.66
C SER A 23 -27.45 10.14 -9.96
N LYS A 24 -28.66 9.62 -10.13
CA LYS A 24 -28.87 8.25 -10.56
C LYS A 24 -28.29 8.04 -11.96
N THR A 25 -27.64 6.89 -12.17
CA THR A 25 -27.18 6.46 -13.49
C THR A 25 -27.75 5.09 -13.82
N ILE A 26 -27.52 4.59 -15.05
CA ILE A 26 -27.93 3.24 -15.44
C ILE A 26 -27.16 2.14 -14.68
N TRP A 27 -26.03 2.50 -14.08
CA TRP A 27 -25.20 1.60 -13.29
C TRP A 27 -25.77 1.47 -11.88
N LYS A 28 -25.73 0.25 -11.35
CA LYS A 28 -26.17 -0.03 -9.98
C LYS A 28 -25.19 0.58 -8.98
N SER A 29 -25.72 1.14 -7.90
CA SER A 29 -24.91 1.65 -6.79
C SER A 29 -24.07 0.53 -6.18
N GLN A 30 -22.77 0.76 -6.10
CA GLN A 30 -21.83 -0.10 -5.40
C GLN A 30 -22.07 -0.05 -3.90
N ASN A 31 -22.50 1.09 -3.35
CA ASN A 31 -22.88 1.21 -1.94
C ASN A 31 -24.04 0.25 -1.59
N VAL A 32 -25.08 0.18 -2.42
CA VAL A 32 -26.20 -0.76 -2.22
C VAL A 32 -25.74 -2.22 -2.33
N ALA A 33 -24.92 -2.55 -3.33
CA ALA A 33 -24.42 -3.91 -3.52
C ALA A 33 -23.53 -4.37 -2.36
N ALA A 34 -22.64 -3.49 -1.89
CA ALA A 34 -21.78 -3.74 -0.75
C ALA A 34 -22.60 -3.90 0.54
N ALA A 35 -23.53 -2.98 0.82
CA ALA A 35 -24.41 -3.06 1.99
C ALA A 35 -25.17 -4.38 2.06
N ALA A 36 -25.78 -4.81 0.95
CA ALA A 36 -26.49 -6.09 0.87
C ALA A 36 -25.57 -7.29 1.14
N THR A 37 -24.33 -7.23 0.66
CA THR A 37 -23.34 -8.30 0.87
C THR A 37 -22.89 -8.36 2.33
N VAL A 38 -22.59 -7.22 2.95
CA VAL A 38 -22.23 -7.12 4.38
C VAL A 38 -23.37 -7.62 5.26
N ALA A 39 -24.62 -7.21 4.98
CA ALA A 39 -25.81 -7.69 5.70
C ALA A 39 -25.91 -9.22 5.67
N ARG A 40 -25.81 -9.80 4.46
CA ARG A 40 -25.86 -11.25 4.24
C ARG A 40 -24.74 -11.99 4.98
N MET A 41 -23.51 -11.51 4.88
CA MET A 41 -22.35 -12.17 5.52
C MET A 41 -22.40 -12.09 7.05
N SER A 42 -22.97 -11.02 7.59
CA SER A 42 -23.15 -10.85 9.04
C SER A 42 -24.41 -11.56 9.56
N GLY A 43 -25.28 -12.08 8.69
CA GLY A 43 -26.54 -12.72 9.10
C GLY A 43 -27.63 -11.73 9.53
N ARG A 44 -27.62 -10.50 9.00
CA ARG A 44 -28.55 -9.41 9.34
C ARG A 44 -29.44 -9.01 8.17
N ARG A 45 -30.61 -8.44 8.46
CA ARG A 45 -31.55 -7.97 7.43
C ARG A 45 -31.16 -6.63 6.80
N HIS A 46 -30.63 -5.71 7.60
CA HIS A 46 -30.34 -4.35 7.15
C HIS A 46 -28.88 -3.98 7.41
N CYS A 47 -28.28 -3.24 6.48
CA CYS A 47 -26.95 -2.68 6.58
C CYS A 47 -26.95 -1.25 6.00
N VAL A 48 -26.41 -0.30 6.75
CA VAL A 48 -26.14 1.07 6.29
C VAL A 48 -24.64 1.30 6.34
N LEU A 49 -24.02 1.56 5.18
CA LEU A 49 -22.60 1.87 5.11
C LEU A 49 -22.35 3.31 5.55
N VAL A 50 -21.25 3.51 6.26
CA VAL A 50 -20.81 4.80 6.79
C VAL A 50 -19.34 5.08 6.47
N THR A 51 -18.88 6.30 6.75
CA THR A 51 -17.51 6.74 6.45
C THR A 51 -16.41 6.11 7.31
N SER A 52 -16.73 5.60 8.51
CA SER A 52 -15.76 4.96 9.40
C SER A 52 -16.45 4.13 10.49
N GLY A 53 -15.72 3.23 11.14
CA GLY A 53 -16.20 2.57 12.37
C GLY A 53 -16.59 3.57 13.47
N SER A 54 -15.88 4.69 13.59
CA SER A 54 -16.22 5.75 14.54
C SER A 54 -17.57 6.39 14.22
N SER A 55 -17.84 6.68 12.94
CA SER A 55 -19.16 7.14 12.49
C SER A 55 -20.24 6.08 12.74
N ALA A 56 -19.91 4.80 12.61
CA ALA A 56 -20.83 3.69 12.86
C ALA A 56 -21.30 3.66 14.33
N ILE A 57 -20.38 3.86 15.28
CA ILE A 57 -20.71 3.95 16.71
C ILE A 57 -21.61 5.16 16.97
N VAL A 58 -21.27 6.34 16.43
CA VAL A 58 -22.08 7.57 16.62
C VAL A 58 -23.51 7.39 16.10
N THR A 59 -23.67 6.87 14.88
CA THR A 59 -25.00 6.70 14.29
C THR A 59 -25.78 5.57 14.96
N ALA A 60 -25.12 4.48 15.39
CA ALA A 60 -25.76 3.42 16.18
C ALA A 60 -26.31 3.96 17.51
N LEU A 61 -25.51 4.71 18.27
CA LEU A 61 -25.92 5.29 19.55
C LEU A 61 -27.09 6.28 19.39
N HIS A 62 -27.03 7.19 18.42
CA HIS A 62 -28.15 8.09 18.13
C HIS A 62 -29.41 7.35 17.68
N ALA A 63 -29.29 6.28 16.88
CA ALA A 63 -30.44 5.49 16.43
C ALA A 63 -31.16 4.78 17.60
N LEU A 64 -30.39 4.43 18.65
CA LEU A 64 -30.86 3.88 19.91
C LEU A 64 -31.34 4.95 20.91
N GLY A 65 -31.26 6.24 20.55
CA GLY A 65 -31.72 7.36 21.38
C GLY A 65 -30.73 7.80 22.46
N ILE A 66 -29.48 7.35 22.39
CA ILE A 66 -28.44 7.71 23.36
C ILE A 66 -27.92 9.13 23.08
N GLY A 67 -27.81 9.94 24.12
CA GLY A 67 -27.36 11.33 24.00
C GLY A 67 -26.91 11.99 25.32
N PRO A 68 -27.06 13.33 25.44
CA PRO A 68 -26.70 14.06 26.65
C PRO A 68 -27.37 13.53 27.91
N GLY A 69 -26.56 13.22 28.92
CA GLY A 69 -27.01 12.68 30.21
C GLY A 69 -26.97 11.15 30.30
N ASP A 70 -26.75 10.46 29.18
CA ASP A 70 -26.60 9.00 29.16
C ASP A 70 -25.17 8.54 29.46
N THR A 71 -25.07 7.29 29.90
CA THR A 71 -23.78 6.60 30.09
C THR A 71 -23.67 5.42 29.12
N VAL A 72 -22.49 5.22 28.54
CA VAL A 72 -22.20 4.07 27.68
C VAL A 72 -21.06 3.26 28.26
N ALA A 73 -21.33 2.01 28.60
CA ALA A 73 -20.35 1.09 29.16
C ALA A 73 -19.50 0.42 28.08
N MET A 74 -18.19 0.33 28.28
CA MET A 74 -17.25 -0.33 27.36
C MET A 74 -15.97 -0.81 28.08
N THR A 75 -15.25 -1.77 27.49
CA THR A 75 -13.94 -2.17 28.03
C THR A 75 -12.95 -1.00 27.99
N ALA A 76 -12.11 -0.88 29.01
CA ALA A 76 -11.01 0.08 29.00
C ALA A 76 -9.91 -0.29 27.99
N THR A 77 -9.78 -1.56 27.60
CA THR A 77 -8.79 -2.02 26.63
C THR A 77 -9.39 -2.00 25.22
N THR A 78 -9.28 -0.88 24.51
CA THR A 78 -9.73 -0.78 23.12
C THR A 78 -9.11 0.42 22.42
N TRP A 79 -9.38 0.56 21.13
CA TRP A 79 -9.03 1.75 20.37
C TRP A 79 -9.82 2.98 20.84
N VAL A 80 -9.13 4.12 20.97
CA VAL A 80 -9.65 5.38 21.53
C VAL A 80 -10.93 5.89 20.87
N SER A 81 -11.15 5.55 19.59
CA SER A 81 -12.34 6.01 18.86
C SER A 81 -13.65 5.54 19.48
N CYS A 82 -13.64 4.42 20.21
CA CYS A 82 -14.83 3.91 20.88
C CYS A 82 -15.32 4.92 21.92
N ALA A 83 -14.43 5.41 22.78
CA ALA A 83 -14.75 6.41 23.80
C ALA A 83 -15.02 7.79 23.18
N THR A 84 -14.25 8.22 22.18
CA THR A 84 -14.49 9.53 21.55
C THR A 84 -15.80 9.57 20.76
N SER A 85 -16.27 8.44 20.23
CA SER A 85 -17.62 8.35 19.64
C SER A 85 -18.74 8.48 20.67
N VAL A 86 -18.56 7.95 21.89
CA VAL A 86 -19.49 8.19 23.01
C VAL A 86 -19.54 9.67 23.36
N LEU A 87 -18.40 10.34 23.44
CA LEU A 87 -18.33 11.79 23.68
C LEU A 87 -19.02 12.60 22.56
N ARG A 88 -18.89 12.17 21.30
CA ARG A 88 -19.49 12.83 20.13
C ARG A 88 -21.01 12.81 20.12
N VAL A 89 -21.65 11.85 20.79
CA VAL A 89 -23.11 11.83 20.97
C VAL A 89 -23.55 12.60 22.23
N GLY A 90 -22.61 13.16 22.99
CA GLY A 90 -22.87 13.89 24.22
C GLY A 90 -23.04 13.01 25.47
N ALA A 91 -22.81 11.70 25.35
CA ALA A 91 -22.89 10.74 26.46
C ALA A 91 -21.55 10.62 27.20
N THR A 92 -21.59 10.07 28.41
CA THR A 92 -20.39 9.81 29.23
C THR A 92 -19.93 8.36 29.07
N PRO A 93 -18.68 8.10 28.63
CA PRO A 93 -18.13 6.75 28.61
C PRO A 93 -17.85 6.27 30.04
N VAL A 94 -18.26 5.03 30.33
CA VAL A 94 -18.00 4.34 31.60
C VAL A 94 -17.21 3.07 31.30
N PHE A 95 -16.06 2.92 31.96
CA PHE A 95 -15.14 1.83 31.65
C PHE A 95 -15.26 0.68 32.64
N PHE A 96 -15.27 -0.55 32.13
CA PHE A 96 -15.05 -1.76 32.92
C PHE A 96 -13.68 -2.38 32.56
N ASP A 97 -13.10 -3.10 33.52
CA ASP A 97 -11.77 -3.68 33.37
C ASP A 97 -11.79 -4.93 32.47
N ALA A 98 -10.63 -5.26 31.92
CA ALA A 98 -10.37 -6.57 31.34
C ALA A 98 -10.47 -7.69 32.41
N THR A 99 -10.51 -8.95 31.98
CA THR A 99 -10.28 -10.10 32.86
C THR A 99 -8.87 -10.66 32.62
N PRO A 100 -8.34 -11.52 33.51
CA PRO A 100 -7.07 -12.21 33.24
C PRO A 100 -7.08 -13.00 31.93
N GLU A 101 -8.23 -13.53 31.54
CA GLU A 101 -8.41 -14.36 30.35
C GLU A 101 -8.75 -13.56 29.09
N SER A 102 -9.39 -12.38 29.23
CA SER A 102 -9.91 -11.62 28.10
C SER A 102 -9.75 -10.10 28.19
N PRO A 103 -9.27 -9.42 27.13
CA PRO A 103 -9.26 -7.97 27.07
C PRO A 103 -10.64 -7.37 26.75
N CYS A 104 -11.62 -8.20 26.36
CA CYS A 104 -12.99 -7.76 26.10
C CYS A 104 -13.71 -7.32 27.38
N GLY A 105 -13.21 -7.73 28.56
CA GLY A 105 -13.68 -7.32 29.88
C GLY A 105 -14.97 -7.96 30.35
N ASP A 106 -15.29 -7.71 31.62
CA ASP A 106 -16.51 -8.19 32.28
C ASP A 106 -17.26 -7.00 32.93
N LEU A 107 -18.57 -6.99 32.73
CA LEU A 107 -19.49 -6.01 33.29
C LEU A 107 -19.71 -6.18 34.80
N ALA A 108 -19.19 -7.25 35.42
CA ALA A 108 -19.27 -7.47 36.86
C ALA A 108 -18.69 -6.32 37.69
N THR A 109 -17.75 -5.53 37.15
CA THR A 109 -17.18 -4.38 37.84
C THR A 109 -18.10 -3.16 37.86
N LEU A 110 -19.19 -3.15 37.09
CA LEU A 110 -20.15 -2.04 37.05
C LEU A 110 -21.16 -2.14 38.19
N THR A 111 -21.29 -1.05 38.94
CA THR A 111 -22.22 -0.92 40.08
C THR A 111 -23.61 -0.49 39.65
N GLU A 112 -23.73 0.29 38.57
CA GLU A 112 -24.99 0.85 38.06
C GLU A 112 -25.23 0.40 36.62
N ALA A 113 -26.50 0.35 36.22
CA ALA A 113 -26.88 0.01 34.85
C ALA A 113 -26.58 1.21 33.92
N PRO A 114 -25.81 1.02 32.84
CA PRO A 114 -25.57 2.08 31.87
C PRO A 114 -26.81 2.28 30.98
N SER A 115 -26.87 3.40 30.26
CA SER A 115 -27.91 3.64 29.24
C SER A 115 -27.73 2.75 28.01
N ALA A 116 -26.49 2.39 27.67
CA ALA A 116 -26.14 1.42 26.63
C ALA A 116 -24.81 0.71 26.93
N ILE A 117 -24.60 -0.43 26.27
CA ILE A 117 -23.32 -1.16 26.32
C ILE A 117 -22.73 -1.19 24.91
N LEU A 118 -21.47 -0.76 24.77
CA LEU A 118 -20.66 -0.98 23.57
C LEU A 118 -19.79 -2.22 23.82
N GLY A 119 -20.27 -3.37 23.35
CA GLY A 119 -19.61 -4.67 23.51
C GLY A 119 -18.60 -4.91 22.40
N ILE A 120 -17.31 -5.00 22.74
CA ILE A 120 -16.21 -4.97 21.76
C ILE A 120 -15.56 -6.35 21.67
N HIS A 121 -15.70 -7.01 20.52
CA HIS A 121 -14.86 -8.16 20.18
C HIS A 121 -13.46 -7.66 19.84
N LEU A 122 -12.44 -8.06 20.60
CA LEU A 122 -11.11 -7.47 20.53
C LEU A 122 -10.06 -8.51 20.14
N TYR A 123 -9.30 -8.20 19.09
CA TYR A 123 -8.24 -9.06 18.55
C TYR A 123 -8.80 -10.40 18.06
N ALA A 124 -8.59 -11.47 18.83
CA ALA A 124 -9.09 -12.82 18.57
C ALA A 124 -9.99 -13.32 19.71
N GLN A 125 -10.60 -12.40 20.48
CA GLN A 125 -11.48 -12.71 21.59
C GLN A 125 -12.83 -12.05 21.43
N HIS A 126 -13.88 -12.72 21.90
CA HIS A 126 -15.25 -12.24 21.79
C HIS A 126 -15.79 -11.70 23.12
N PHE A 127 -16.46 -10.54 23.05
CA PHE A 127 -17.29 -10.05 24.13
C PHE A 127 -18.55 -10.93 24.30
N ASP A 128 -18.92 -11.21 25.55
CA ASP A 128 -20.10 -12.02 25.88
C ASP A 128 -21.36 -11.14 25.96
N VAL A 129 -22.06 -11.05 24.83
CA VAL A 129 -23.32 -10.29 24.71
C VAL A 129 -24.44 -10.89 25.56
N ASP A 130 -24.47 -12.21 25.76
CA ASP A 130 -25.53 -12.85 26.53
C ASP A 130 -25.34 -12.58 28.03
N ALA A 131 -24.10 -12.64 28.52
CA ALA A 131 -23.78 -12.25 29.89
C ALA A 131 -24.13 -10.77 30.14
N ALA A 132 -23.88 -9.90 29.16
CA ALA A 132 -24.27 -8.49 29.25
C ALA A 132 -25.79 -8.32 29.40
N ARG A 133 -26.57 -9.00 28.55
CA ARG A 133 -28.04 -8.98 28.62
C ARG A 133 -28.59 -9.59 29.90
N ALA A 134 -27.96 -10.64 30.42
CA ALA A 134 -28.34 -11.25 31.68
C ALA A 134 -28.08 -10.33 32.87
N ARG A 135 -26.94 -9.62 32.86
CA ARG A 135 -26.55 -8.69 33.93
C ARG A 135 -27.36 -7.40 33.93
N PHE A 136 -27.70 -6.88 32.75
CA PHE A 136 -28.47 -5.64 32.57
C PHE A 136 -29.62 -5.84 31.58
N PRO A 137 -30.71 -6.52 32.00
CA PRO A 137 -31.86 -6.77 31.14
C PRO A 137 -32.48 -5.46 30.64
N GLY A 138 -32.71 -5.38 29.32
CA GLY A 138 -33.33 -4.21 28.69
C GLY A 138 -32.38 -3.06 28.34
N VAL A 139 -31.10 -3.14 28.72
CA VAL A 139 -30.09 -2.19 28.24
C VAL A 139 -29.67 -2.56 26.81
N PRO A 140 -29.74 -1.63 25.84
CA PRO A 140 -29.36 -1.91 24.46
C PRO A 140 -27.85 -2.16 24.33
N VAL A 141 -27.50 -3.14 23.48
CA VAL A 141 -26.11 -3.51 23.18
C VAL A 141 -25.76 -3.12 21.76
N VAL A 142 -24.74 -2.28 21.61
CA VAL A 142 -24.03 -2.06 20.35
C VAL A 142 -22.86 -3.04 20.29
N GLU A 143 -22.93 -4.01 19.38
CA GLU A 143 -21.88 -5.00 19.16
C GLU A 143 -20.83 -4.44 18.18
N ASP A 144 -19.62 -4.19 18.66
CA ASP A 144 -18.49 -3.82 17.82
C ASP A 144 -17.72 -5.07 17.36
N ALA A 145 -17.92 -5.41 16.09
CA ALA A 145 -17.29 -6.54 15.41
C ALA A 145 -16.10 -6.11 14.54
N SER A 146 -15.54 -4.92 14.77
CA SER A 146 -14.46 -4.36 13.93
C SER A 146 -13.20 -5.22 13.89
N HIS A 147 -12.90 -5.99 14.95
CA HIS A 147 -11.70 -6.84 15.00
C HIS A 147 -11.98 -8.31 14.65
N THR A 148 -13.23 -8.67 14.38
CA THR A 148 -13.67 -10.06 14.16
C THR A 148 -14.76 -10.13 13.08
N GLN A 149 -14.60 -9.31 12.03
CA GLN A 149 -15.61 -9.12 10.98
C GLN A 149 -16.03 -10.47 10.38
N PHE A 150 -17.35 -10.72 10.33
CA PHE A 150 -17.94 -11.96 9.80
C PHE A 150 -17.48 -13.25 10.51
N GLY A 151 -16.97 -13.12 11.75
CA GLY A 151 -16.59 -14.24 12.60
C GLY A 151 -17.79 -15.05 13.09
N THR A 152 -17.53 -16.06 13.92
CA THR A 152 -18.56 -16.91 14.50
C THR A 152 -18.17 -17.29 15.92
N THR A 153 -19.14 -17.24 16.82
CA THR A 153 -18.99 -17.65 18.23
C THR A 153 -18.78 -19.16 18.34
N ALA A 154 -18.41 -19.63 19.53
CA ALA A 154 -18.22 -21.06 19.79
C ALA A 154 -19.51 -21.89 19.60
N ASP A 155 -20.68 -21.29 19.81
CA ASP A 155 -22.00 -21.90 19.62
C ASP A 155 -22.58 -21.71 18.20
N GLY A 156 -21.78 -21.18 17.26
CA GLY A 156 -22.15 -21.10 15.85
C GLY A 156 -22.96 -19.87 15.43
N ARG A 157 -23.16 -18.88 16.31
CA ARG A 157 -23.82 -17.61 15.97
C ARG A 157 -22.86 -16.67 15.25
N ARG A 158 -23.39 -15.87 14.32
CA ARG A 158 -22.59 -14.91 13.54
C ARG A 158 -22.21 -13.70 14.40
N ILE A 159 -20.93 -13.35 14.36
CA ILE A 159 -20.45 -12.07 14.89
C ILE A 159 -20.88 -10.96 13.94
N GLY A 160 -21.41 -9.87 14.50
CA GLY A 160 -22.16 -8.85 13.79
C GLY A 160 -23.68 -9.06 13.80
N SER A 161 -24.17 -10.09 14.52
CA SER A 161 -25.60 -10.34 14.71
C SER A 161 -26.08 -10.52 16.16
N LEU A 162 -25.26 -10.22 17.16
CA LEU A 162 -25.55 -10.50 18.57
C LEU A 162 -26.19 -9.30 19.29
N GLY A 163 -25.79 -8.08 18.93
CA GLY A 163 -26.31 -6.83 19.52
C GLY A 163 -27.74 -6.48 19.08
N ASP A 164 -28.28 -5.39 19.63
CA ASP A 164 -29.47 -4.72 19.08
C ASP A 164 -29.12 -4.02 17.76
N VAL A 165 -27.91 -3.45 17.74
CA VAL A 165 -27.22 -2.94 16.56
C VAL A 165 -25.80 -3.49 16.58
N SER A 166 -25.24 -3.80 15.42
CA SER A 166 -23.85 -4.21 15.29
C SER A 166 -23.11 -3.25 14.36
N ILE A 167 -21.82 -3.03 14.61
CA ILE A 167 -21.00 -2.15 13.78
C ILE A 167 -19.74 -2.85 13.31
N LEU A 168 -19.24 -2.40 12.17
CA LEU A 168 -17.96 -2.82 11.59
C LEU A 168 -17.16 -1.58 11.21
N SER A 169 -15.87 -1.57 11.54
CA SER A 169 -14.88 -0.72 10.86
C SER A 169 -14.39 -1.39 9.59
N LEU A 170 -14.20 -0.61 8.54
CA LEU A 170 -13.63 -1.03 7.24
C LEU A 170 -12.38 -0.22 6.91
N GLN A 171 -11.68 0.26 7.95
CA GLN A 171 -10.43 0.98 7.82
C GLN A 171 -9.32 0.08 7.24
N ALA A 172 -8.27 0.68 6.66
CA ALA A 172 -7.20 0.03 5.91
C ALA A 172 -6.59 -1.23 6.57
N THR A 173 -6.45 -1.23 7.90
CA THR A 173 -5.81 -2.36 8.62
C THR A 173 -6.79 -3.48 8.98
N LYS A 174 -8.10 -3.27 8.82
CA LYS A 174 -9.11 -4.29 9.12
C LYS A 174 -9.04 -5.46 8.14
N ILE A 175 -9.55 -6.61 8.56
CA ILE A 175 -9.44 -7.86 7.80
C ILE A 175 -10.18 -7.81 6.47
N ILE A 176 -11.25 -7.03 6.42
CA ILE A 176 -11.94 -6.58 5.22
C ILE A 176 -12.00 -5.05 5.28
N THR A 177 -11.54 -4.41 4.21
CA THR A 177 -11.31 -2.97 4.17
C THR A 177 -11.91 -2.29 2.95
N SER A 178 -12.18 -1.01 3.07
CA SER A 178 -12.47 -0.08 1.96
C SER A 178 -11.51 1.11 1.97
N GLY A 179 -10.33 0.96 2.59
CA GLY A 179 -9.38 2.05 2.88
C GLY A 179 -9.85 2.85 4.09
N GLU A 180 -10.99 3.52 3.96
CA GLU A 180 -11.78 4.05 5.06
C GLU A 180 -13.24 3.62 4.87
N GLY A 181 -13.95 3.38 5.98
CA GLY A 181 -15.35 2.99 5.93
C GLY A 181 -15.84 2.35 7.21
N GLY A 182 -17.15 2.14 7.27
CA GLY A 182 -17.79 1.34 8.29
C GLY A 182 -19.17 0.85 7.84
N ALA A 183 -19.79 0.03 8.68
CA ALA A 183 -21.15 -0.44 8.48
C ALA A 183 -21.90 -0.47 9.81
N VAL A 184 -23.20 -0.20 9.76
CA VAL A 184 -24.13 -0.39 10.86
C VAL A 184 -25.19 -1.39 10.43
N LEU A 185 -25.42 -2.39 11.26
CA LEU A 185 -26.23 -3.57 10.98
C LEU A 185 -27.33 -3.70 12.02
N THR A 186 -28.53 -4.03 11.57
CA THR A 186 -29.66 -4.32 12.46
C THR A 186 -30.67 -5.20 11.75
N ASP A 187 -31.52 -5.86 12.53
CA ASP A 187 -32.71 -6.53 11.99
C ASP A 187 -33.94 -5.66 12.08
N ASP A 188 -33.95 -4.59 12.89
CA ASP A 188 -35.13 -3.75 13.05
C ASP A 188 -35.25 -2.73 11.90
N PRO A 189 -36.33 -2.79 11.09
CA PRO A 189 -36.52 -1.86 9.98
C PRO A 189 -36.70 -0.41 10.44
N GLU A 190 -37.22 -0.16 11.65
CA GLU A 190 -37.34 1.22 12.16
C GLU A 190 -35.97 1.81 12.49
N THR A 191 -35.11 1.04 13.17
CA THR A 191 -33.71 1.39 13.43
C THR A 191 -32.94 1.57 12.11
N ALA A 192 -33.15 0.71 11.12
CA ALA A 192 -32.54 0.86 9.79
C ALA A 192 -32.93 2.20 9.13
N ALA A 193 -34.20 2.58 9.18
CA ALA A 193 -34.66 3.85 8.63
C ALA A 193 -34.10 5.08 9.39
N ARG A 194 -33.98 4.98 10.73
CA ARG A 194 -33.29 5.99 11.56
C ARG A 194 -31.82 6.13 11.16
N LEU A 195 -31.14 5.02 10.93
CA LEU A 195 -29.74 5.01 10.49
C LEU A 195 -29.56 5.67 9.11
N GLU A 196 -30.42 5.38 8.13
CA GLU A 196 -30.38 6.09 6.84
C GLU A 196 -30.56 7.60 7.04
N SER A 197 -31.55 8.01 7.84
CA SER A 197 -31.78 9.41 8.21
C SER A 197 -30.53 10.07 8.78
N LEU A 198 -29.85 9.40 9.72
CA LEU A 198 -28.62 9.91 10.36
C LEU A 198 -27.44 10.01 9.39
N VAL A 199 -27.35 9.14 8.39
CA VAL A 199 -26.19 8.98 7.49
C VAL A 199 -26.29 9.80 6.20
N MET A 200 -27.50 10.19 5.81
CA MET A 200 -27.79 10.81 4.52
C MET A 200 -28.42 12.20 4.70
N ASP A 201 -27.99 13.01 5.66
CA ASP A 201 -28.52 14.37 5.91
C ASP A 201 -30.04 14.41 6.10
N SER A 202 -30.58 13.57 7.00
CA SER A 202 -32.03 13.46 7.28
C SER A 202 -32.86 12.88 6.11
N ARG A 203 -32.21 12.20 5.16
CA ARG A 203 -32.84 11.51 4.02
C ARG A 203 -32.77 9.99 4.19
N ARG A 204 -33.56 9.27 3.42
CA ARG A 204 -33.51 7.82 3.29
C ARG A 204 -33.55 7.43 1.82
N ARG A 205 -33.26 6.16 1.52
CA ARG A 205 -33.45 5.65 0.16
C ARG A 205 -34.95 5.59 -0.15
N THR A 206 -35.32 5.99 -1.36
CA THR A 206 -36.71 5.88 -1.80
C THR A 206 -37.03 4.45 -2.20
N ASP A 207 -38.21 3.95 -1.78
CA ASP A 207 -38.76 2.69 -2.26
C ASP A 207 -39.38 2.82 -3.67
N VAL A 208 -39.53 4.05 -4.16
CA VAL A 208 -40.13 4.34 -5.46
C VAL A 208 -39.06 4.32 -6.55
N VAL A 209 -39.06 3.25 -7.36
CA VAL A 209 -38.19 3.16 -8.53
C VAL A 209 -38.69 4.12 -9.61
N SER A 210 -38.22 5.36 -9.57
CA SER A 210 -38.42 6.33 -10.65
C SER A 210 -37.28 6.27 -11.66
N ARG A 211 -37.62 6.29 -12.95
CA ARG A 211 -36.68 6.44 -14.07
C ARG A 211 -36.33 7.90 -14.35
N THR A 212 -37.12 8.84 -13.84
CA THR A 212 -36.99 10.28 -14.09
C THR A 212 -36.48 11.06 -12.88
N ALA A 213 -36.42 10.43 -11.70
CA ALA A 213 -35.87 11.08 -10.51
C ALA A 213 -34.37 11.31 -10.67
N ALA A 214 -33.92 12.52 -10.31
CA ALA A 214 -32.52 12.90 -10.40
C ALA A 214 -31.65 12.10 -9.40
N ASN A 215 -32.17 11.75 -8.22
CA ASN A 215 -31.48 10.97 -7.20
C ASN A 215 -32.40 9.87 -6.62
N GLU A 216 -31.86 9.04 -5.73
CA GLU A 216 -32.57 7.92 -5.09
C GLU A 216 -32.83 8.18 -3.59
N LEU A 217 -32.80 9.45 -3.16
CA LEU A 217 -32.96 9.83 -1.76
C LEU A 217 -34.18 10.73 -1.58
N GLU A 218 -34.96 10.48 -0.53
CA GLU A 218 -36.12 11.28 -0.14
C GLU A 218 -36.00 11.73 1.32
N PRO A 219 -36.64 12.84 1.74
CA PRO A 219 -36.69 13.22 3.15
C PRO A 219 -37.23 12.08 4.02
N ALA A 220 -36.49 11.70 5.08
CA ALA A 220 -36.88 10.60 5.95
C ALA A 220 -37.92 11.00 7.00
N HIS A 221 -37.88 12.26 7.46
CA HIS A 221 -38.71 12.77 8.56
C HIS A 221 -38.59 11.99 9.89
N LEU A 222 -37.42 11.41 10.16
CA LEU A 222 -37.17 10.60 11.36
C LEU A 222 -36.20 11.26 12.34
N LEU A 223 -34.93 11.42 11.96
CA LEU A 223 -33.87 11.99 12.79
C LEU A 223 -33.07 13.03 12.02
N HIS A 224 -32.59 14.05 12.73
CA HIS A 224 -31.64 15.00 12.17
C HIS A 224 -30.31 14.30 11.91
N GLY A 225 -29.90 14.22 10.65
CA GLY A 225 -28.68 13.55 10.23
C GLY A 225 -27.61 14.46 9.66
N ALA A 226 -26.45 13.87 9.39
CA ALA A 226 -25.32 14.47 8.70
C ALA A 226 -24.86 13.53 7.57
N ASN A 227 -23.96 14.00 6.71
CA ASN A 227 -23.41 13.15 5.66
C ASN A 227 -22.32 12.22 6.20
N HIS A 228 -22.70 10.97 6.45
CA HIS A 228 -21.78 9.87 6.75
C HIS A 228 -21.70 8.85 5.60
N SER A 229 -22.18 9.18 4.40
CA SER A 229 -22.21 8.23 3.29
C SER A 229 -20.83 8.05 2.67
N PRO A 230 -20.32 6.80 2.52
CA PRO A 230 -19.05 6.58 1.83
C PRO A 230 -19.22 6.73 0.32
N PRO A 231 -18.14 7.09 -0.40
CA PRO A 231 -18.17 7.20 -1.85
C PRO A 231 -18.33 5.84 -2.53
N GLU A 232 -18.82 5.85 -3.76
CA GLU A 232 -19.12 4.64 -4.54
C GLU A 232 -17.87 3.83 -4.88
N PHE A 233 -16.71 4.47 -5.06
CA PHE A 233 -15.46 3.75 -5.32
C PHE A 233 -14.94 3.00 -4.07
N ALA A 234 -15.13 3.55 -2.87
CA ALA A 234 -14.81 2.83 -1.62
C ALA A 234 -15.75 1.64 -1.43
N ALA A 235 -17.03 1.78 -1.78
CA ALA A 235 -17.97 0.67 -1.79
C ALA A 235 -17.62 -0.38 -2.86
N ALA A 236 -17.10 0.03 -4.03
CA ALA A 236 -16.65 -0.90 -5.06
C ALA A 236 -15.44 -1.73 -4.60
N LEU A 237 -14.46 -1.08 -3.96
CA LEU A 237 -13.36 -1.74 -3.29
C LEU A 237 -13.87 -2.76 -2.26
N LEU A 238 -14.86 -2.36 -1.44
CA LEU A 238 -15.46 -3.25 -0.46
C LEU A 238 -16.10 -4.50 -1.07
N VAL A 239 -16.84 -4.37 -2.19
CA VAL A 239 -17.43 -5.52 -2.89
C VAL A 239 -16.36 -6.54 -3.27
N ASP A 240 -15.24 -6.09 -3.82
CA ASP A 240 -14.11 -6.95 -4.18
C ASP A 240 -13.46 -7.59 -2.95
N GLN A 241 -13.22 -6.81 -1.89
CA GLN A 241 -12.63 -7.35 -0.65
C GLN A 241 -13.52 -8.42 -0.01
N LEU A 242 -14.84 -8.21 0.05
CA LEU A 242 -15.79 -9.18 0.60
C LEU A 242 -15.75 -10.53 -0.14
N ALA A 243 -15.48 -10.54 -1.45
CA ALA A 243 -15.36 -11.76 -2.23
C ALA A 243 -14.12 -12.61 -1.86
N ARG A 244 -13.11 -11.99 -1.22
CA ARG A 244 -11.85 -12.65 -0.81
C ARG A 244 -11.89 -13.21 0.61
N PHE A 245 -12.89 -12.80 1.40
CA PHE A 245 -12.97 -13.10 2.83
C PHE A 245 -12.75 -14.58 3.14
N ASP A 246 -13.54 -15.47 2.52
CA ASP A 246 -13.50 -16.91 2.85
C ASP A 246 -12.12 -17.53 2.61
N ARG A 247 -11.43 -17.15 1.54
CA ARG A 247 -10.09 -17.65 1.23
C ARG A 247 -9.06 -17.12 2.22
N GLN A 248 -9.10 -15.82 2.51
CA GLN A 248 -8.19 -15.18 3.48
C GLN A 248 -8.44 -15.66 4.91
N ALA A 249 -9.69 -15.93 5.28
CA ALA A 249 -10.05 -16.50 6.57
C ALA A 249 -9.43 -17.90 6.73
N ARG A 250 -9.59 -18.79 5.74
CA ARG A 250 -8.95 -20.12 5.78
C ARG A 250 -7.43 -20.03 5.96
N ARG A 251 -6.76 -19.17 5.17
CA ARG A 251 -5.31 -18.98 5.28
C ARG A 251 -4.89 -18.49 6.67
N ARG A 252 -5.62 -17.52 7.24
CA ARG A 252 -5.36 -17.04 8.60
C ARG A 252 -5.57 -18.13 9.66
N ALA A 253 -6.58 -18.99 9.48
CA ALA A 253 -6.83 -20.10 10.39
C ALA A 253 -5.70 -21.14 10.35
N GLU A 254 -5.23 -21.48 9.15
CA GLU A 254 -4.05 -22.34 8.96
C GLU A 254 -2.80 -21.73 9.61
N GLY A 255 -2.53 -20.45 9.35
CA GLY A 255 -1.41 -19.73 9.95
C GLY A 255 -1.49 -19.69 11.48
N ALA A 256 -2.67 -19.46 12.05
CA ALA A 256 -2.86 -19.47 13.50
C ALA A 256 -2.57 -20.84 14.10
N ALA A 257 -2.94 -21.93 13.41
CA ALA A 257 -2.61 -23.29 13.83
C ALA A 257 -1.11 -23.59 13.74
N ILE A 258 -0.43 -23.09 12.71
CA ILE A 258 1.03 -23.19 12.55
C ILE A 258 1.73 -22.48 13.71
N LEU A 259 1.40 -21.22 13.98
CA LEU A 259 2.00 -20.46 15.07
C LEU A 259 1.73 -21.14 16.43
N ALA A 260 0.51 -21.60 16.66
CA ALA A 260 0.16 -22.32 17.89
C ALA A 260 1.01 -23.59 18.08
N GLY A 261 1.14 -24.42 17.04
CA GLY A 261 1.99 -25.61 17.08
C GLY A 261 3.46 -25.27 17.25
N ALA A 262 3.94 -24.22 16.58
CA ALA A 262 5.32 -23.75 16.68
C ALA A 262 5.65 -23.12 18.04
N LEU A 263 4.66 -22.71 18.84
CA LEU A 263 4.84 -22.23 20.21
C LEU A 263 4.58 -23.31 21.28
N ASP A 264 4.10 -24.50 20.89
CA ASP A 264 3.78 -25.58 21.82
C ASP A 264 5.00 -26.01 22.66
N GLY A 265 4.78 -26.22 23.95
CA GLY A 265 5.85 -26.50 24.93
C GLY A 265 6.80 -25.34 25.25
N SER A 266 6.52 -24.11 24.78
CA SER A 266 7.23 -22.89 25.20
C SER A 266 6.49 -22.15 26.33
N ARG A 267 7.11 -21.09 26.89
CA ARG A 267 6.43 -20.20 27.85
C ARG A 267 5.52 -19.16 27.19
N TRP A 268 5.58 -19.01 25.87
CA TRP A 268 4.75 -18.08 25.10
C TRP A 268 3.37 -18.69 24.87
N SER A 269 2.32 -17.91 25.09
CA SER A 269 0.94 -18.39 24.95
C SER A 269 0.08 -17.42 24.15
N MET A 270 -0.60 -17.94 23.14
CA MET A 270 -1.62 -17.20 22.39
C MET A 270 -2.88 -17.08 23.24
N ALA A 271 -3.41 -15.87 23.36
CA ALA A 271 -4.69 -15.61 24.00
C ALA A 271 -5.75 -15.30 22.94
N ALA A 272 -6.53 -16.32 22.60
CA ALA A 272 -7.54 -16.26 21.56
C ALA A 272 -8.67 -17.26 21.82
N ASP A 273 -9.88 -16.89 21.42
CA ASP A 273 -11.00 -17.81 21.35
C ASP A 273 -10.77 -18.81 20.22
N ARG A 274 -11.01 -20.09 20.51
CA ARG A 274 -10.86 -21.16 19.53
C ARG A 274 -11.68 -20.92 18.27
N SER A 275 -12.90 -20.38 18.40
CA SER A 275 -13.76 -20.11 17.24
C SER A 275 -13.23 -18.96 16.38
N ALA A 276 -12.58 -17.94 16.98
CA ALA A 276 -11.96 -16.85 16.24
C ALA A 276 -10.80 -17.36 15.38
N VAL A 277 -9.85 -18.09 15.98
CA VAL A 277 -8.68 -18.60 15.25
C VAL A 277 -9.04 -19.70 14.26
N ALA A 278 -9.93 -20.63 14.61
CA ALA A 278 -10.36 -21.68 13.68
C ALA A 278 -11.19 -21.12 12.52
N GLY A 279 -11.96 -20.06 12.76
CA GLY A 279 -12.71 -19.35 11.72
C GLY A 279 -11.87 -18.36 10.91
N GLY A 280 -10.62 -18.10 11.32
CA GLY A 280 -9.74 -17.14 10.65
C GLY A 280 -10.26 -15.70 10.69
N SER A 281 -11.13 -15.35 11.63
CA SER A 281 -11.71 -14.02 11.76
C SER A 281 -11.21 -13.34 13.03
N PHE A 282 -10.02 -12.76 12.91
CA PHE A 282 -9.36 -11.99 13.95
C PHE A 282 -8.47 -10.91 13.31
N TYR A 283 -8.44 -9.73 13.92
CA TYR A 283 -7.59 -8.60 13.51
C TYR A 283 -6.13 -8.80 13.92
N GLY A 284 -5.92 -9.56 14.99
CA GLY A 284 -4.62 -9.98 15.46
C GLY A 284 -4.78 -10.99 16.58
N VAL A 285 -3.70 -11.67 16.93
CA VAL A 285 -3.67 -12.61 18.06
C VAL A 285 -2.72 -12.07 19.11
N ALA A 286 -3.23 -11.84 20.32
CA ALA A 286 -2.40 -11.45 21.44
C ALA A 286 -1.56 -12.65 21.91
N VAL A 287 -0.27 -12.43 22.14
CA VAL A 287 0.68 -13.42 22.64
C VAL A 287 1.29 -12.88 23.92
N ARG A 288 1.19 -13.65 25.00
CA ARG A 288 1.75 -13.26 26.30
C ARG A 288 3.27 -13.36 26.29
N VAL A 289 3.92 -12.27 26.70
CA VAL A 289 5.36 -12.19 26.93
C VAL A 289 5.70 -12.89 28.24
N PRO A 290 6.58 -13.91 28.24
CA PRO A 290 6.97 -14.60 29.46
C PRO A 290 7.70 -13.67 30.43
N ALA A 291 7.48 -13.90 31.73
CA ALA A 291 8.18 -13.16 32.78
C ALA A 291 9.71 -13.30 32.62
N GLY A 292 10.42 -12.17 32.66
CA GLY A 292 11.88 -12.08 32.55
C GLY A 292 12.43 -11.90 31.14
N VAL A 293 11.60 -11.95 30.09
CA VAL A 293 12.05 -11.74 28.69
C VAL A 293 12.28 -10.27 28.37
N GLY A 294 11.43 -9.38 28.89
CA GLY A 294 11.47 -7.95 28.61
C GLY A 294 10.07 -7.36 28.49
N SER A 295 10.01 -6.09 28.15
CA SER A 295 8.77 -5.38 27.83
C SER A 295 8.25 -5.72 26.42
N PRO A 296 6.94 -5.55 26.14
CA PRO A 296 6.39 -5.71 24.79
C PRO A 296 7.13 -4.87 23.74
N ALA A 297 7.56 -3.65 24.07
CA ALA A 297 8.32 -2.79 23.17
C ALA A 297 9.68 -3.39 22.77
N GLU A 298 10.40 -3.97 23.73
CA GLU A 298 11.68 -4.65 23.46
C GLU A 298 11.49 -5.91 22.61
N VAL A 299 10.42 -6.67 22.87
CA VAL A 299 10.06 -7.85 22.07
C VAL A 299 9.71 -7.45 20.63
N ILE A 300 8.89 -6.42 20.44
CA ILE A 300 8.52 -5.90 19.11
C ILE A 300 9.79 -5.51 18.34
N ALA A 301 10.66 -4.71 18.94
CA ALA A 301 11.91 -4.26 18.30
C ALA A 301 12.83 -5.44 17.95
N ALA A 302 12.92 -6.45 18.82
CA ALA A 302 13.74 -7.62 18.57
C ALA A 302 13.18 -8.51 17.44
N VAL A 303 11.86 -8.69 17.39
CA VAL A 303 11.19 -9.45 16.31
C VAL A 303 11.35 -8.73 14.97
N GLU A 304 11.14 -7.41 14.93
CA GLU A 304 11.32 -6.60 13.73
C GLU A 304 12.77 -6.70 13.23
N ALA A 305 13.76 -6.53 14.10
CA ALA A 305 15.17 -6.60 13.73
C ALA A 305 15.59 -7.99 13.20
N GLN A 306 14.98 -9.07 13.67
CA GLN A 306 15.36 -10.44 13.28
C GLN A 306 14.56 -10.99 12.09
N THR A 307 13.30 -10.59 11.94
CA THR A 307 12.36 -11.22 10.99
C THR A 307 11.81 -10.25 9.95
N GLY A 308 11.96 -8.93 10.17
CA GLY A 308 11.27 -7.88 9.43
C GLY A 308 9.77 -7.78 9.72
N LEU A 309 9.23 -8.63 10.61
CA LEU A 309 7.82 -8.59 10.99
C LEU A 309 7.58 -7.55 12.08
N ILE A 310 6.64 -6.65 11.85
CA ILE A 310 6.22 -5.66 12.83
C ILE A 310 5.07 -6.23 13.67
N LEU A 311 5.30 -6.38 14.97
CA LEU A 311 4.26 -6.74 15.95
C LEU A 311 3.62 -5.47 16.52
N ASP A 312 2.37 -5.58 16.95
CA ASP A 312 1.63 -4.52 17.62
C ASP A 312 1.70 -4.66 19.15
N SER A 313 1.38 -3.58 19.87
CA SER A 313 1.10 -3.64 21.32
C SER A 313 -0.40 -3.80 21.56
N VAL A 314 -0.77 -4.47 22.65
CA VAL A 314 -2.15 -4.36 23.16
C VAL A 314 -2.43 -2.91 23.55
N TYR A 315 -3.63 -2.39 23.29
CA TYR A 315 -3.97 -1.01 23.66
C TYR A 315 -3.79 -0.74 25.16
N PRO A 316 -3.26 0.43 25.56
CA PRO A 316 -3.34 0.85 26.95
C PRO A 316 -4.82 1.06 27.35
N PRO A 317 -5.13 1.08 28.66
CA PRO A 317 -6.43 1.57 29.11
C PRO A 317 -6.73 2.93 28.47
N VAL A 318 -7.90 3.10 27.85
CA VAL A 318 -8.22 4.30 27.05
C VAL A 318 -7.99 5.59 27.85
N VAL A 319 -8.38 5.62 29.13
CA VAL A 319 -8.20 6.76 30.04
C VAL A 319 -6.74 7.08 30.39
N GLU A 320 -5.83 6.15 30.15
CA GLU A 320 -4.38 6.30 30.34
C GLU A 320 -3.64 6.50 29.01
N GLY A 321 -4.34 6.36 27.88
CA GLY A 321 -3.78 6.48 26.55
C GLY A 321 -3.54 7.93 26.16
N PRO A 322 -2.45 8.23 25.41
CA PRO A 322 -2.09 9.61 25.05
C PRO A 322 -3.07 10.29 24.07
N LEU A 323 -4.00 9.52 23.49
CA LEU A 323 -4.96 9.99 22.50
C LEU A 323 -6.32 10.39 23.11
N TYR A 324 -6.59 10.04 24.37
CA TYR A 324 -7.86 10.32 25.03
C TYR A 324 -7.74 11.56 25.91
N LEU A 325 -8.03 12.73 25.33
CA LEU A 325 -7.85 14.04 25.97
C LEU A 325 -9.16 14.86 25.96
N PRO A 326 -10.25 14.37 26.60
CA PRO A 326 -11.56 15.03 26.54
C PRO A 326 -11.55 16.47 27.06
N GLU A 327 -10.64 16.81 27.98
CA GLU A 327 -10.48 18.16 28.53
C GLU A 327 -10.04 19.21 27.50
N THR A 328 -9.47 18.78 26.38
CA THR A 328 -9.01 19.69 25.31
C THR A 328 -10.16 20.30 24.50
N ILE A 329 -11.36 19.72 24.59
CA ILE A 329 -12.55 20.17 23.89
C ILE A 329 -13.63 20.55 24.90
N LYS A 330 -14.07 21.82 24.89
CA LYS A 330 -15.02 22.39 25.87
C LYS A 330 -16.26 21.52 26.13
N GLN A 331 -16.86 20.96 25.08
CA GLN A 331 -18.06 20.12 25.18
C GLN A 331 -17.79 18.74 25.82
N TYR A 332 -16.56 18.21 25.68
CA TYR A 332 -16.20 16.89 26.20
C TYR A 332 -15.61 16.97 27.61
N ALA A 333 -15.04 18.12 28.00
CA ALA A 333 -14.50 18.33 29.34
C ALA A 333 -15.51 18.05 30.48
N ALA A 334 -16.80 18.26 30.21
CA ALA A 334 -17.88 17.98 31.16
C ALA A 334 -18.31 16.49 31.21
N LEU A 335 -17.87 15.67 30.25
CA LEU A 335 -18.24 14.26 30.10
C LEU A 335 -17.12 13.34 30.56
N ARG A 336 -16.44 13.73 31.65
CA ARG A 336 -15.30 12.99 32.19
C ARG A 336 -15.75 11.60 32.64
N ALA A 337 -15.02 10.58 32.19
CA ALA A 337 -15.25 9.21 32.64
C ALA A 337 -15.02 9.11 34.16
N PRO A 338 -15.85 8.34 34.88
CA PRO A 338 -15.62 8.08 36.29
C PRO A 338 -14.31 7.30 36.49
N ASP A 339 -13.67 7.49 37.64
CA ASP A 339 -12.45 6.75 37.98
C ASP A 339 -12.79 5.26 38.13
N ALA A 340 -12.01 4.39 37.48
CA ALA A 340 -12.17 2.94 37.52
C ALA A 340 -10.84 2.26 37.87
N ALA A 341 -10.90 1.17 38.62
CA ALA A 341 -9.74 0.31 38.85
C ALA A 341 -9.54 -0.60 37.64
N LEU A 342 -8.41 -0.44 36.93
CA LEU A 342 -8.12 -1.13 35.67
C LEU A 342 -6.83 -1.99 35.70
N PRO A 343 -6.59 -2.81 36.75
CA PRO A 343 -5.36 -3.60 36.84
C PRO A 343 -5.19 -4.58 35.68
N HIS A 344 -6.24 -5.26 35.22
CA HIS A 344 -6.12 -6.27 34.18
C HIS A 344 -5.86 -5.63 32.81
N SER A 345 -6.55 -4.53 32.48
CA SER A 345 -6.26 -3.78 31.26
C SER A 345 -4.81 -3.31 31.18
N ARG A 346 -4.21 -2.90 32.31
CA ARG A 346 -2.78 -2.57 32.38
C ARG A 346 -1.89 -3.79 32.20
N THR A 347 -2.26 -4.93 32.79
CA THR A 347 -1.54 -6.20 32.60
C THR A 347 -1.53 -6.61 31.14
N TRP A 348 -2.68 -6.57 30.46
CA TRP A 348 -2.78 -6.83 29.03
C TRP A 348 -1.83 -5.95 28.21
N HIS A 349 -1.82 -4.64 28.46
CA HIS A 349 -0.92 -3.71 27.78
C HIS A 349 0.58 -3.98 28.04
N ARG A 350 0.93 -4.40 29.26
CA ARG A 350 2.33 -4.56 29.70
C ARG A 350 2.92 -5.95 29.46
N GLU A 351 2.07 -6.97 29.27
CA GLU A 351 2.50 -8.37 29.19
C GLU A 351 2.15 -9.05 27.88
N TYR A 352 1.58 -8.33 26.90
CA TYR A 352 1.18 -8.93 25.62
C TYR A 352 1.63 -8.09 24.43
N VAL A 353 2.10 -8.80 23.41
CA VAL A 353 2.26 -8.29 22.03
C VAL A 353 1.13 -8.84 21.17
N VAL A 354 0.86 -8.22 20.03
CA VAL A 354 -0.18 -8.64 19.09
C VAL A 354 0.48 -8.99 17.77
N VAL A 355 0.26 -10.21 17.31
CA VAL A 355 0.61 -10.62 15.95
C VAL A 355 -0.52 -10.17 15.04
N PRO A 356 -0.29 -9.23 14.09
CA PRO A 356 -1.35 -8.68 13.26
C PRO A 356 -1.84 -9.71 12.22
N HIS A 357 -3.10 -9.62 11.80
CA HIS A 357 -3.74 -10.64 10.94
C HIS A 357 -3.01 -10.91 9.62
N HIS A 358 -2.35 -9.91 9.04
CA HIS A 358 -1.64 -10.05 7.77
C HIS A 358 -0.38 -10.92 7.89
N ALA A 359 0.22 -11.03 9.08
CA ALA A 359 1.30 -11.99 9.34
C ALA A 359 0.85 -13.43 9.07
N PHE A 360 -0.43 -13.73 9.33
CA PHE A 360 -1.04 -15.05 9.09
C PHE A 360 -1.50 -15.26 7.63
N LEU A 361 -1.36 -14.25 6.77
CA LEU A 361 -1.55 -14.37 5.32
C LEU A 361 -0.22 -14.62 4.59
N ALA A 362 0.91 -14.41 5.26
CA ALA A 362 2.25 -14.58 4.69
C ALA A 362 2.59 -16.06 4.45
N ASP A 363 3.79 -16.30 3.92
CA ASP A 363 4.34 -17.64 3.82
C ASP A 363 4.50 -18.29 5.21
N GLU A 364 4.39 -19.61 5.27
CA GLU A 364 4.43 -20.37 6.52
C GLU A 364 5.77 -20.22 7.24
N SER A 365 6.86 -20.09 6.47
CA SER A 365 8.21 -19.84 6.99
C SER A 365 8.27 -18.63 7.91
N ARG A 366 7.57 -17.53 7.57
CA ARG A 366 7.55 -16.30 8.37
C ARG A 366 6.97 -16.52 9.77
N LEU A 367 5.96 -17.38 9.90
CA LEU A 367 5.36 -17.71 11.20
C LEU A 367 6.25 -18.65 12.02
N VAL A 368 6.97 -19.55 11.35
CA VAL A 368 7.97 -20.42 11.99
C VAL A 368 9.15 -19.60 12.50
N ASP A 369 9.65 -18.64 11.70
CA ASP A 369 10.72 -17.73 12.08
C ASP A 369 10.31 -16.83 13.25
N LEU A 370 9.09 -16.28 13.21
CA LEU A 370 8.51 -15.55 14.35
C LEU A 370 8.55 -16.41 15.62
N ALA A 371 8.04 -17.65 15.57
CA ALA A 371 8.04 -18.54 16.71
C ALA A 371 9.45 -18.88 17.21
N ALA A 372 10.41 -19.07 16.30
CA ALA A 372 11.81 -19.32 16.62
C ALA A 372 12.46 -18.11 17.32
N THR A 373 12.23 -16.90 16.83
CA THR A 373 12.70 -15.66 17.46
C THR A 373 12.10 -15.46 18.85
N LEU A 374 10.78 -15.64 19.01
CA LEU A 374 10.13 -15.56 20.33
C LEU A 374 10.75 -16.57 21.31
N ARG A 375 10.94 -17.82 20.88
CA ARG A 375 11.61 -18.85 21.69
C ARG A 375 13.07 -18.50 22.02
N ALA A 376 13.78 -17.82 21.12
CA ALA A 376 15.16 -17.41 21.35
C ALA A 376 15.25 -16.31 22.42
N LEU A 377 14.32 -15.35 22.42
CA LEU A 377 14.22 -14.31 23.46
C LEU A 377 13.93 -14.86 24.86
N ASP A 378 13.39 -16.07 24.95
CA ASP A 378 13.14 -16.78 26.21
C ASP A 378 14.44 -17.32 26.88
N ARG A 379 15.56 -17.35 26.16
CA ARG A 379 16.86 -17.85 26.63
C ARG A 379 17.86 -16.69 26.62
N GLU A 380 18.67 -16.54 27.67
CA GLU A 380 19.75 -15.52 27.75
C GLU A 380 20.50 -15.36 26.40
N PRO A 381 20.88 -14.13 26.02
CA PRO A 381 21.25 -13.79 24.65
C PRO A 381 22.51 -14.54 24.23
N ALA A 382 22.36 -15.53 23.34
CA ALA A 382 23.50 -16.12 22.65
C ALA A 382 23.95 -15.15 21.54
N ALA A 383 25.13 -14.57 21.74
CA ALA A 383 25.87 -13.89 20.70
C ALA A 383 26.00 -14.79 19.45
N GLY A 384 25.59 -14.24 18.30
CA GLY A 384 25.98 -14.72 16.97
C GLY A 384 25.39 -16.06 16.54
N ARG A 385 24.29 -16.01 15.78
CA ARG A 385 23.99 -17.01 14.74
C ARG A 385 23.30 -16.31 13.55
N PRO A 386 23.50 -16.83 12.32
CA PRO A 386 23.22 -16.10 11.10
C PRO A 386 21.72 -16.01 10.83
N ALA A 387 21.34 -14.96 10.10
CA ALA A 387 20.00 -14.79 9.56
C ALA A 387 19.57 -16.06 8.79
N LEU A 388 18.31 -16.46 9.00
CA LEU A 388 17.66 -17.48 8.19
C LEU A 388 17.35 -16.89 6.80
N PRO A 389 17.24 -17.72 5.74
CA PRO A 389 17.11 -17.24 4.37
C PRO A 389 15.77 -16.50 4.21
N GLN A 390 15.82 -15.20 3.94
CA GLN A 390 14.68 -14.50 3.39
C GLN A 390 14.36 -15.11 2.01
N ASP A 391 13.08 -15.34 1.71
CA ASP A 391 12.64 -15.56 0.34
C ASP A 391 13.22 -14.44 -0.52
N ARG A 392 14.11 -14.80 -1.43
CA ARG A 392 14.85 -13.84 -2.25
C ARG A 392 13.86 -13.19 -3.23
N PRO A 393 13.80 -11.86 -3.32
CA PRO A 393 12.96 -11.20 -4.31
C PRO A 393 13.39 -11.61 -5.72
N THR A 394 12.44 -11.66 -6.65
CA THR A 394 12.75 -11.92 -8.06
C THR A 394 12.95 -10.59 -8.80
N ILE A 395 14.11 -10.41 -9.43
CA ILE A 395 14.40 -9.30 -10.34
C ILE A 395 14.34 -9.83 -11.77
N GLU A 396 13.39 -9.35 -12.56
CA GLU A 396 13.35 -9.63 -13.99
C GLU A 396 14.12 -8.56 -14.77
N VAL A 397 15.16 -8.99 -15.48
CA VAL A 397 15.97 -8.14 -16.35
C VAL A 397 15.47 -8.32 -17.77
N VAL A 398 15.11 -7.20 -18.40
CA VAL A 398 14.66 -7.16 -19.79
C VAL A 398 15.74 -6.52 -20.65
N MET A 399 16.15 -7.25 -21.69
CA MET A 399 17.04 -6.73 -22.73
C MET A 399 16.33 -6.79 -24.08
N VAL A 400 16.42 -5.72 -24.86
CA VAL A 400 15.87 -5.66 -26.22
C VAL A 400 17.03 -5.57 -27.21
N THR A 401 17.04 -6.43 -28.23
CA THR A 401 18.07 -6.42 -29.26
C THR A 401 17.50 -6.62 -30.66
N ARG A 402 18.20 -6.08 -31.68
CA ARG A 402 17.81 -6.13 -33.09
C ARG A 402 18.76 -7.01 -33.91
N GLY A 403 18.98 -8.23 -33.43
CA GLY A 403 19.91 -9.21 -34.04
C GLY A 403 21.32 -9.16 -33.43
N GLU A 404 22.29 -9.75 -34.14
CA GLU A 404 23.66 -9.90 -33.65
C GLU A 404 24.39 -8.55 -33.53
N ARG A 405 25.07 -8.31 -32.40
CA ARG A 405 25.87 -7.11 -32.13
C ARG A 405 27.18 -7.45 -31.43
N ASP A 406 28.21 -6.67 -31.72
CA ASP A 406 29.53 -6.81 -31.08
C ASP A 406 29.53 -6.49 -29.58
N THR A 407 28.53 -5.75 -29.10
CA THR A 407 28.39 -5.35 -27.69
C THR A 407 27.51 -6.28 -26.87
N LEU A 408 26.73 -7.16 -27.52
CA LEU A 408 25.69 -7.97 -26.86
C LEU A 408 26.28 -8.95 -25.85
N GLU A 409 27.41 -9.58 -26.18
CA GLU A 409 28.12 -10.48 -25.25
C GLU A 409 28.52 -9.78 -23.95
N ALA A 410 28.98 -8.52 -24.03
CA ALA A 410 29.38 -7.75 -22.86
C ALA A 410 28.17 -7.39 -21.99
N ALA A 411 27.05 -6.98 -22.61
CA ALA A 411 25.80 -6.69 -21.91
C ALA A 411 25.26 -7.93 -21.17
N LEU A 412 25.21 -9.09 -21.85
CA LEU A 412 24.81 -10.37 -21.26
C LEU A 412 25.74 -10.77 -20.10
N ALA A 413 27.05 -10.59 -20.27
CA ALA A 413 28.02 -10.84 -19.20
C ALA A 413 27.84 -9.90 -18.01
N GLY A 414 27.41 -8.65 -18.22
CA GLY A 414 27.08 -7.70 -17.16
C GLY A 414 25.93 -8.19 -16.26
N VAL A 415 24.87 -8.74 -16.87
CA VAL A 415 23.75 -9.35 -16.13
C VAL A 415 24.18 -10.62 -15.39
N ALA A 416 24.97 -11.48 -16.03
CA ALA A 416 25.43 -12.73 -15.43
C ALA A 416 26.39 -12.54 -14.24
N LYS A 417 27.04 -11.38 -14.13
CA LYS A 417 27.99 -11.03 -13.06
C LYS A 417 27.34 -10.34 -11.86
N GLN A 418 26.02 -10.15 -11.85
CA GLN A 418 25.34 -9.45 -10.76
C GLN A 418 25.46 -10.24 -9.44
N ASP A 419 26.07 -9.60 -8.45
CA ASP A 419 26.21 -10.09 -7.08
C ASP A 419 25.10 -9.48 -6.23
N VAL A 420 23.96 -10.17 -6.16
CA VAL A 420 22.77 -9.69 -5.45
C VAL A 420 22.04 -10.85 -4.76
N GLU A 421 21.48 -10.59 -3.58
CA GLU A 421 20.66 -11.55 -2.85
C GLU A 421 19.22 -11.64 -3.40
N ALA A 422 19.09 -11.82 -4.72
CA ALA A 422 17.82 -11.91 -5.44
C ALA A 422 17.83 -13.07 -6.46
N ASP A 423 16.67 -13.56 -6.87
CA ASP A 423 16.53 -14.43 -8.05
C ASP A 423 16.51 -13.55 -9.31
N VAL A 424 17.60 -13.54 -10.07
CA VAL A 424 17.73 -12.71 -11.28
C VAL A 424 17.35 -13.53 -12.51
N ARG A 425 16.30 -13.10 -13.21
CA ARG A 425 15.81 -13.75 -14.43
C ARG A 425 15.96 -12.83 -15.63
N LEU A 426 16.78 -13.22 -16.59
CA LEU A 426 16.97 -12.48 -17.83
C LEU A 426 15.99 -12.96 -18.91
N THR A 427 15.30 -12.01 -19.54
CA THR A 427 14.55 -12.21 -20.79
C THR A 427 15.08 -11.31 -21.89
N VAL A 428 15.47 -11.90 -23.02
CA VAL A 428 15.94 -11.19 -24.21
C VAL A 428 14.84 -11.15 -25.27
N TRP A 429 14.42 -9.95 -25.63
CA TRP A 429 13.46 -9.67 -26.70
C TRP A 429 14.21 -9.38 -28.00
N VAL A 430 14.05 -10.26 -28.98
CA VAL A 430 14.75 -10.22 -30.26
C VAL A 430 13.79 -9.68 -31.32
N ASP A 431 14.05 -8.45 -31.75
CA ASP A 431 13.41 -7.77 -32.90
C ASP A 431 14.11 -8.15 -34.21
N ALA A 432 14.15 -9.46 -34.50
CA ALA A 432 14.71 -10.05 -35.71
C ALA A 432 14.18 -11.47 -35.91
N ASP A 433 14.28 -11.97 -37.14
CA ASP A 433 13.83 -13.34 -37.47
C ASP A 433 14.76 -14.44 -36.90
N GLN A 434 15.97 -14.07 -36.48
CA GLN A 434 16.96 -15.00 -35.95
C GLN A 434 17.46 -14.55 -34.57
N VAL A 435 17.55 -15.51 -33.65
CA VAL A 435 18.13 -15.30 -32.31
C VAL A 435 19.66 -15.18 -32.45
N PRO A 436 20.30 -14.14 -31.91
CA PRO A 436 21.76 -14.01 -31.90
C PRO A 436 22.45 -15.21 -31.24
N ALA A 437 23.62 -15.59 -31.76
CA ALA A 437 24.38 -16.73 -31.23
C ALA A 437 24.76 -16.49 -29.76
N ALA A 438 25.18 -15.27 -29.43
CA ALA A 438 25.51 -14.86 -28.08
C ALA A 438 24.36 -15.07 -27.08
N VAL A 439 23.10 -14.96 -27.52
CA VAL A 439 21.91 -15.16 -26.66
C VAL A 439 21.61 -16.64 -26.50
N ALA A 440 21.69 -17.41 -27.58
CA ALA A 440 21.40 -18.85 -27.57
C ALA A 440 22.26 -19.62 -26.56
N ASP A 441 23.51 -19.18 -26.36
CA ASP A 441 24.47 -19.82 -25.46
C ASP A 441 24.24 -19.50 -23.97
N THR A 442 23.37 -18.54 -23.62
CA THR A 442 23.12 -18.14 -22.23
C THR A 442 22.07 -18.96 -21.49
N GLY A 443 21.18 -19.65 -22.23
CA GLY A 443 20.04 -20.38 -21.64
C GLY A 443 18.96 -19.48 -21.00
N CYS A 444 18.99 -18.18 -21.26
CA CYS A 444 17.98 -17.23 -20.79
C CYS A 444 16.63 -17.39 -21.54
N ALA A 445 15.58 -16.74 -21.04
CA ALA A 445 14.31 -16.71 -21.76
C ALA A 445 14.45 -15.81 -23.01
N VAL A 446 13.95 -16.27 -24.16
CA VAL A 446 14.02 -15.51 -25.42
C VAL A 446 12.63 -15.34 -26.00
N VAL A 447 12.29 -14.11 -26.36
CA VAL A 447 11.05 -13.77 -27.06
C VAL A 447 11.40 -13.19 -28.43
N THR A 448 11.05 -13.89 -29.50
CA THR A 448 11.25 -13.43 -30.89
C THR A 448 9.98 -12.79 -31.44
N LEU A 449 10.08 -11.59 -31.99
CA LEU A 449 9.00 -10.94 -32.71
C LEU A 449 9.33 -10.96 -34.20
N GLY A 450 8.73 -11.91 -34.93
CA GLY A 450 8.92 -12.04 -36.38
C GLY A 450 8.28 -10.90 -37.18
N ALA A 451 8.58 -10.85 -38.48
CA ALA A 451 8.08 -9.83 -39.43
C ALA A 451 6.53 -9.64 -39.44
N ASP A 452 5.76 -10.62 -38.95
CA ASP A 452 4.29 -10.57 -38.85
C ASP A 452 3.77 -9.82 -37.60
N GLY A 453 4.67 -9.39 -36.70
CA GLY A 453 4.31 -8.58 -35.53
C GLY A 453 3.95 -7.14 -35.93
N VAL A 454 2.80 -6.64 -35.47
CA VAL A 454 2.35 -5.25 -35.69
C VAL A 454 3.18 -4.31 -34.80
N LEU A 455 4.47 -4.16 -35.11
CA LEU A 455 5.35 -3.17 -34.52
C LEU A 455 5.44 -1.95 -35.45
N PRO A 456 5.50 -0.71 -34.90
CA PRO A 456 5.71 0.49 -35.71
C PRO A 456 7.00 0.44 -36.54
N ASP A 457 7.00 1.13 -37.68
CA ASP A 457 8.20 1.31 -38.52
C ASP A 457 9.16 2.37 -37.94
N GLU A 458 8.63 3.36 -37.23
CA GLU A 458 9.41 4.44 -36.62
C GLU A 458 10.25 3.88 -35.46
N PRO A 459 11.59 4.05 -35.46
CA PRO A 459 12.48 3.39 -34.51
C PRO A 459 12.14 3.61 -33.04
N PHE A 460 11.78 4.84 -32.64
CA PHE A 460 11.49 5.16 -31.26
C PHE A 460 10.12 4.67 -30.78
N ALA A 461 9.12 4.60 -31.66
CA ALA A 461 7.82 3.98 -31.40
C ALA A 461 7.94 2.45 -31.33
N ARG A 462 8.87 1.89 -32.12
CA ARG A 462 9.16 0.45 -32.14
C ARG A 462 9.77 -0.02 -30.83
N ILE A 463 10.80 0.65 -30.32
CA ILE A 463 11.42 0.29 -29.03
C ILE A 463 10.42 0.46 -27.87
N ALA A 464 9.54 1.48 -27.93
CA ALA A 464 8.55 1.72 -26.89
C ALA A 464 7.50 0.60 -26.84
N ALA A 465 7.06 0.13 -28.01
CA ALA A 465 6.17 -1.02 -28.11
C ALA A 465 6.84 -2.30 -27.57
N LEU A 466 8.14 -2.50 -27.81
CA LEU A 466 8.89 -3.65 -27.31
C LEU A 466 8.99 -3.64 -25.79
N ARG A 467 9.37 -2.51 -25.18
CA ARG A 467 9.48 -2.39 -23.72
C ARG A 467 8.12 -2.44 -23.02
N GLU A 468 7.06 -1.91 -23.64
CA GLU A 468 5.69 -2.07 -23.14
C GLU A 468 5.24 -3.54 -23.11
N LEU A 469 5.47 -4.28 -24.20
CA LEU A 469 5.17 -5.72 -24.26
C LEU A 469 6.00 -6.52 -23.27
N ALA A 470 7.29 -6.19 -23.13
CA ALA A 470 8.18 -6.84 -22.18
C ALA A 470 7.76 -6.58 -20.73
N ALA A 471 7.47 -5.32 -20.37
CA ALA A 471 6.98 -4.96 -19.04
C ALA A 471 5.67 -5.68 -18.69
N ALA A 472 4.74 -5.80 -19.64
CA ALA A 472 3.48 -6.52 -19.45
C ALA A 472 3.69 -8.02 -19.22
N GLY A 473 4.75 -8.60 -19.79
CA GLY A 473 5.11 -10.00 -19.62
C GLY A 473 5.81 -10.33 -18.29
N CYS A 474 6.26 -9.31 -17.54
CA CYS A 474 7.08 -9.55 -16.36
C CYS A 474 6.29 -10.06 -15.15
N THR A 475 6.84 -11.05 -14.43
CA THR A 475 6.19 -11.69 -13.27
C THR A 475 6.90 -11.47 -11.93
N GLY A 476 8.15 -11.04 -11.95
CA GLY A 476 8.98 -10.76 -10.78
C GLY A 476 8.52 -9.57 -9.93
N ASP A 477 9.16 -9.40 -8.78
CA ASP A 477 8.87 -8.31 -7.84
C ASP A 477 9.37 -6.97 -8.39
N PHE A 478 10.53 -7.01 -9.03
CA PHE A 478 11.18 -5.86 -9.65
C PHE A 478 11.50 -6.11 -11.12
N VAL A 479 11.57 -5.03 -11.88
CA VAL A 479 11.94 -5.02 -13.29
C VAL A 479 13.10 -4.05 -13.50
N ALA A 480 14.14 -4.51 -14.19
CA ALA A 480 15.25 -3.70 -14.66
C ALA A 480 15.38 -3.86 -16.18
N PHE A 481 15.82 -2.81 -16.86
CA PHE A 481 16.08 -2.83 -18.30
C PHE A 481 17.57 -2.67 -18.53
N LEU A 482 18.11 -3.35 -19.53
CA LEU A 482 19.48 -3.13 -20.00
C LEU A 482 19.50 -3.05 -21.52
N ASP A 483 20.07 -1.97 -22.05
CA ASP A 483 20.28 -1.81 -23.48
C ASP A 483 21.42 -2.74 -23.96
N ASP A 484 21.30 -3.26 -25.18
CA ASP A 484 22.19 -4.26 -25.76
C ASP A 484 23.62 -3.76 -26.09
N ASP A 485 23.90 -2.49 -25.82
CA ASP A 485 25.20 -1.84 -25.93
C ASP A 485 25.79 -1.34 -24.60
N ASN A 486 25.07 -1.50 -23.49
CA ASN A 486 25.49 -1.08 -22.16
C ASN A 486 25.85 -2.28 -21.26
N GLU A 487 26.60 -2.02 -20.19
CA GLU A 487 27.04 -3.04 -19.25
C GLU A 487 26.75 -2.61 -17.81
N TRP A 488 26.64 -3.57 -16.90
CA TRP A 488 26.54 -3.30 -15.47
C TRP A 488 27.84 -3.69 -14.76
N GLU A 489 28.22 -2.88 -13.77
CA GLU A 489 29.16 -3.31 -12.74
C GLU A 489 28.54 -4.45 -11.91
N PRO A 490 29.34 -5.35 -11.32
CA PRO A 490 28.82 -6.51 -10.59
C PRO A 490 27.86 -6.18 -9.45
N ASP A 491 27.96 -4.99 -8.87
CA ASP A 491 27.16 -4.53 -7.73
C ASP A 491 25.93 -3.71 -8.13
N HIS A 492 25.64 -3.53 -9.42
CA HIS A 492 24.56 -2.67 -9.91
C HIS A 492 23.20 -2.99 -9.29
N LEU A 493 22.71 -4.23 -9.43
CA LEU A 493 21.40 -4.63 -8.90
C LEU A 493 21.36 -4.62 -7.37
N SER A 494 22.45 -4.98 -6.69
CA SER A 494 22.49 -4.97 -5.22
C SER A 494 22.37 -3.56 -4.64
N THR A 495 23.03 -2.58 -5.24
CA THR A 495 22.93 -1.18 -4.79
C THR A 495 21.53 -0.61 -5.02
N LEU A 496 20.88 -0.99 -6.13
CA LEU A 496 19.50 -0.60 -6.42
C LEU A 496 18.49 -1.28 -5.49
N LEU A 497 18.67 -2.57 -5.22
CA LEU A 497 17.81 -3.33 -4.32
C LEU A 497 17.87 -2.76 -2.89
N ALA A 498 19.04 -2.36 -2.41
CA ALA A 498 19.17 -1.71 -1.10
C ALA A 498 18.36 -0.40 -0.99
N VAL A 499 18.25 0.35 -2.08
CA VAL A 499 17.39 1.55 -2.14
C VAL A 499 15.91 1.16 -2.15
N ALA A 500 15.54 0.11 -2.89
CA ALA A 500 14.17 -0.40 -2.92
C ALA A 500 13.73 -0.94 -1.54
N ASP A 501 14.62 -1.63 -0.82
CA ASP A 501 14.40 -2.14 0.53
C ASP A 501 14.20 -1.00 1.56
N ALA A 502 14.73 0.19 1.29
CA ALA A 502 14.46 1.40 2.07
C ALA A 502 13.07 2.01 1.79
N GLY A 503 12.24 1.35 0.97
CA GLY A 503 10.84 1.72 0.72
C GLY A 503 10.60 2.54 -0.55
N TYR A 504 11.63 2.76 -1.38
CA TYR A 504 11.47 3.49 -2.64
C TYR A 504 10.91 2.58 -3.74
N PRO A 505 9.78 2.93 -4.39
CA PRO A 505 9.20 2.11 -5.45
C PRO A 505 9.98 2.16 -6.77
N ALA A 506 10.84 3.16 -6.94
CA ALA A 506 11.79 3.29 -8.03
C ALA A 506 13.17 3.68 -7.50
N ALA A 507 14.20 2.99 -7.97
CA ALA A 507 15.59 3.28 -7.64
C ALA A 507 16.39 3.49 -8.94
N HIS A 508 17.39 4.37 -8.90
CA HIS A 508 18.34 4.50 -10.01
C HIS A 508 19.80 4.65 -9.55
N SER A 509 20.72 4.26 -10.41
CA SER A 509 22.17 4.48 -10.22
C SER A 509 22.64 5.72 -10.96
N TRP A 510 23.93 6.04 -10.83
CA TRP A 510 24.66 6.88 -11.78
C TRP A 510 25.24 6.01 -12.89
N ARG A 511 25.83 6.63 -13.92
CA ARG A 511 26.54 5.92 -14.99
C ARG A 511 27.95 6.42 -15.24
N THR A 512 28.80 5.51 -15.71
CA THR A 512 30.13 5.78 -16.24
C THR A 512 30.08 5.70 -17.76
N LEU A 513 30.49 6.75 -18.46
CA LEU A 513 30.64 6.74 -19.91
C LEU A 513 31.88 5.92 -20.29
N ILE A 514 31.73 5.03 -21.26
CA ILE A 514 32.81 4.20 -21.79
C ILE A 514 32.90 4.34 -23.32
N ASP A 515 34.10 4.22 -23.86
CA ASP A 515 34.33 4.14 -25.30
C ASP A 515 34.05 2.72 -25.86
N ARG A 516 34.27 2.52 -27.16
CA ARG A 516 34.08 1.21 -27.80
C ARG A 516 35.01 0.12 -27.27
N SER A 517 36.15 0.46 -26.68
CA SER A 517 37.05 -0.51 -26.04
C SER A 517 36.58 -0.91 -24.64
N GLY A 518 35.58 -0.22 -24.10
CA GLY A 518 35.14 -0.35 -22.71
C GLY A 518 35.96 0.49 -21.72
N SER A 519 36.82 1.38 -22.21
CA SER A 519 37.62 2.27 -21.35
C SER A 519 36.80 3.50 -20.96
N PRO A 520 36.94 4.05 -19.72
CA PRO A 520 36.24 5.26 -19.33
C PRO A 520 36.51 6.42 -20.30
N ALA A 521 35.43 7.08 -20.74
CA ALA A 521 35.47 8.16 -21.71
C ALA A 521 34.95 9.46 -21.10
N THR A 522 35.67 10.56 -21.30
CA THR A 522 35.22 11.89 -20.85
C THR A 522 34.56 12.64 -22.00
N VAL A 523 33.60 13.50 -21.68
CA VAL A 523 32.94 14.38 -22.66
C VAL A 523 33.18 15.85 -22.31
N ASP A 524 33.34 16.68 -23.34
CA ASP A 524 33.50 18.14 -23.25
C ASP A 524 32.26 18.91 -23.72
N ARG A 525 31.19 18.17 -24.07
CA ARG A 525 29.87 18.67 -24.48
C ARG A 525 28.79 17.70 -24.05
N PHE A 526 27.52 18.08 -24.21
CA PHE A 526 26.39 17.18 -24.02
C PHE A 526 26.39 16.07 -25.09
N PRO A 527 26.59 14.78 -24.74
CA PRO A 527 26.89 13.74 -25.73
C PRO A 527 25.68 13.23 -26.51
N TRP A 528 24.45 13.49 -26.02
CA TRP A 528 23.21 12.97 -26.62
C TRP A 528 22.56 13.92 -27.65
N LEU A 529 23.10 15.14 -27.81
CA LEU A 529 22.70 16.08 -28.87
C LEU A 529 23.88 16.42 -29.80
N PRO A 530 23.62 16.67 -31.09
CA PRO A 530 24.62 17.22 -31.99
C PRO A 530 25.13 18.59 -31.50
N PRO A 531 26.35 19.02 -31.91
CA PRO A 531 26.88 20.32 -31.55
C PRO A 531 25.91 21.44 -31.96
N SER A 532 25.41 22.17 -30.98
CA SER A 532 24.39 23.21 -31.13
C SER A 532 24.41 24.13 -29.91
N GLU A 533 23.80 25.31 -30.02
CA GLU A 533 23.65 26.25 -28.90
C GLU A 533 22.88 25.59 -27.75
N ALA A 534 21.78 24.90 -28.04
CA ALA A 534 20.99 24.17 -27.05
C ALA A 534 21.81 23.08 -26.32
N ALA A 535 22.66 22.34 -27.03
CA ALA A 535 23.53 21.33 -26.42
C ALA A 535 24.61 21.96 -25.52
N ALA A 536 25.11 23.15 -25.88
CA ALA A 536 26.08 23.88 -25.07
C ALA A 536 25.43 24.44 -23.79
N GLU A 537 24.25 25.06 -23.90
CA GLU A 537 23.48 25.56 -22.75
C GLU A 537 23.12 24.43 -21.78
N LEU A 538 22.68 23.28 -22.31
CA LEU A 538 22.35 22.11 -21.50
C LEU A 538 23.60 21.56 -20.79
N PHE A 539 24.74 21.47 -21.47
CA PHE A 539 25.99 21.03 -20.87
C PHE A 539 26.46 21.97 -19.76
N GLU A 540 26.38 23.28 -19.98
CA GLU A 540 26.74 24.29 -18.98
C GLU A 540 25.83 24.19 -17.75
N HIS A 541 24.52 24.08 -17.96
CA HIS A 541 23.57 23.94 -16.86
C HIS A 541 23.81 22.66 -16.05
N LEU A 542 23.93 21.50 -16.72
CA LEU A 542 24.19 20.22 -16.07
C LEU A 542 25.54 20.21 -15.34
N SER A 543 26.53 20.95 -15.85
CA SER A 543 27.81 21.17 -15.18
C SER A 543 27.65 22.00 -13.90
N ALA A 544 26.86 23.08 -13.96
CA ALA A 544 26.60 23.94 -12.80
C ALA A 544 25.91 23.18 -11.64
N VAL A 545 25.01 22.24 -11.96
CA VAL A 545 24.34 21.40 -10.95
C VAL A 545 25.09 20.10 -10.61
N ARG A 546 26.28 19.90 -11.20
CA ARG A 546 27.18 18.73 -10.99
C ARG A 546 26.59 17.38 -11.42
N VAL A 547 25.71 17.39 -12.42
CA VAL A 547 25.22 16.17 -13.07
C VAL A 547 26.24 15.68 -14.08
N LEU A 548 26.74 16.59 -14.93
CA LEU A 548 27.93 16.38 -15.75
C LEU A 548 29.10 17.14 -15.13
N GLU A 549 30.32 16.67 -15.32
CA GLU A 549 31.52 17.36 -14.84
C GLU A 549 32.61 17.25 -15.90
N PRO A 550 33.11 18.38 -16.45
CA PRO A 550 34.14 18.35 -17.47
C PRO A 550 35.36 17.54 -17.02
N GLY A 551 35.79 16.59 -17.85
CA GLY A 551 36.92 15.70 -17.53
C GLY A 551 36.58 14.52 -16.60
N SER A 552 35.33 14.35 -16.20
CA SER A 552 34.85 13.15 -15.52
C SER A 552 34.15 12.21 -16.52
N PRO A 553 34.38 10.89 -16.45
CA PRO A 553 33.56 9.92 -17.18
C PRO A 553 32.23 9.63 -16.48
N VAL A 554 32.03 10.10 -15.25
CA VAL A 554 30.84 9.82 -14.45
C VAL A 554 29.76 10.86 -14.71
N VAL A 555 28.56 10.39 -15.05
CA VAL A 555 27.32 11.16 -15.11
C VAL A 555 26.54 10.87 -13.83
N ARG A 556 26.37 11.90 -13.00
CA ARG A 556 25.64 11.80 -11.74
C ARG A 556 24.15 11.99 -12.00
N ASP A 557 23.55 10.99 -12.64
CA ASP A 557 22.14 10.99 -13.02
C ASP A 557 21.24 11.42 -11.85
N ARG A 558 20.15 12.12 -12.18
CA ARG A 558 19.18 12.63 -11.20
C ARG A 558 17.78 12.54 -11.76
N ALA A 559 16.87 12.04 -10.94
CA ALA A 559 15.44 12.05 -11.24
C ALA A 559 14.80 13.46 -11.19
N VAL A 560 15.49 14.50 -10.72
CA VAL A 560 15.05 15.90 -10.81
C VAL A 560 16.27 16.81 -10.97
N ILE A 561 16.25 17.71 -11.97
CA ILE A 561 17.29 18.72 -12.18
C ILE A 561 16.75 20.11 -11.80
N PRO A 562 17.32 20.78 -10.79
CA PRO A 562 16.87 22.11 -10.40
C PRO A 562 17.09 23.16 -11.51
N GLY A 563 16.04 23.88 -11.89
CA GLY A 563 16.16 25.13 -12.64
C GLY A 563 16.30 25.04 -14.16
N ALA A 564 16.18 23.86 -14.78
CA ALA A 564 16.27 23.70 -16.24
C ALA A 564 14.95 23.36 -16.97
N GLY A 565 13.83 23.20 -16.25
CA GLY A 565 12.59 22.70 -16.88
C GLY A 565 12.70 21.25 -17.39
N LEU A 566 13.76 20.53 -17.00
CA LEU A 566 13.98 19.12 -17.27
C LEU A 566 13.45 18.28 -16.13
N ASN A 567 12.77 17.18 -16.46
CA ASN A 567 12.29 16.22 -15.47
C ASN A 567 13.42 15.38 -14.86
N GLY A 568 14.68 15.60 -15.25
CA GLY A 568 15.85 14.86 -14.79
C GLY A 568 16.63 14.25 -15.96
N MET A 569 17.61 13.41 -15.64
CA MET A 569 18.39 12.65 -16.63
C MET A 569 18.80 11.35 -15.95
N VAL A 570 18.13 10.26 -16.31
CA VAL A 570 18.40 8.91 -15.79
C VAL A 570 18.21 7.93 -16.93
N ASP A 571 19.27 7.24 -17.30
CA ASP A 571 19.25 6.26 -18.38
C ASP A 571 18.34 5.06 -18.06
N MET A 572 17.71 4.48 -19.08
CA MET A 572 16.88 3.28 -18.91
C MET A 572 17.64 2.13 -18.22
N GLY A 573 18.93 1.98 -18.56
CA GLY A 573 19.83 0.97 -17.99
C GLY A 573 20.14 1.14 -16.51
N ALA A 574 19.78 2.27 -15.91
CA ALA A 574 20.13 2.61 -14.54
C ALA A 574 19.02 2.29 -13.53
N TRP A 575 17.84 1.91 -14.00
CA TRP A 575 16.63 1.78 -13.18
C TRP A 575 16.43 0.38 -12.60
N LEU A 576 15.93 0.34 -11.37
CA LEU A 576 15.18 -0.78 -10.80
C LEU A 576 13.80 -0.27 -10.40
N LEU A 577 12.75 -0.87 -10.96
CA LEU A 577 11.37 -0.45 -10.74
C LEU A 577 10.59 -1.57 -10.08
N ARG A 578 9.77 -1.28 -9.07
CA ARG A 578 8.77 -2.25 -8.64
C ARG A 578 7.82 -2.56 -9.79
N ARG A 579 7.48 -3.82 -9.98
CA ARG A 579 6.61 -4.24 -11.09
C ARG A 579 5.23 -3.58 -11.02
N ASP A 580 4.64 -3.46 -9.82
CA ASP A 580 3.33 -2.84 -9.64
C ASP A 580 3.34 -1.34 -10.00
N LEU A 581 4.44 -0.65 -9.71
CA LEU A 581 4.68 0.70 -10.20
C LEU A 581 4.74 0.74 -11.73
N LEU A 582 5.53 -0.14 -12.35
CA LEU A 582 5.72 -0.14 -13.81
C LEU A 582 4.40 -0.31 -14.59
N ARG A 583 3.39 -0.97 -14.00
CA ARG A 583 2.03 -1.09 -14.57
C ARG A 583 1.25 0.22 -14.62
N LEU A 584 1.60 1.20 -13.79
CA LEU A 584 1.00 2.54 -13.81
C LEU A 584 1.67 3.46 -14.85
N LEU A 585 2.84 3.06 -15.33
CA LEU A 585 3.66 3.81 -16.27
C LEU A 585 3.47 3.24 -17.69
N THR A 586 3.61 4.08 -18.70
CA THR A 586 3.47 3.67 -20.10
C THR A 586 4.71 4.05 -20.90
N PHE A 587 5.13 3.18 -21.82
CA PHE A 587 6.12 3.53 -22.83
C PHE A 587 5.38 4.13 -24.04
N ARG A 588 5.03 5.41 -23.94
CA ARG A 588 4.19 6.10 -24.95
C ARG A 588 4.82 5.98 -26.34
N ARG A 589 4.08 5.36 -27.27
CA ARG A 589 4.55 5.08 -28.64
C ARG A 589 4.57 6.31 -29.54
N THR A 590 3.75 7.32 -29.26
CA THR A 590 3.65 8.55 -30.07
C THR A 590 4.49 9.67 -29.48
N ARG A 591 5.16 10.43 -30.36
CA ARG A 591 5.92 11.65 -30.02
C ARG A 591 5.45 12.80 -30.89
N SER A 592 5.45 14.00 -30.31
CA SER A 592 5.27 15.25 -31.05
C SER A 592 6.54 15.61 -31.82
N GLU A 593 6.42 16.49 -32.81
CA GLU A 593 7.57 16.97 -33.61
C GLU A 593 8.65 17.61 -32.71
N ALA A 594 8.24 18.36 -31.68
CA ALA A 594 9.16 18.96 -30.72
C ALA A 594 9.95 17.92 -29.91
N GLU A 595 9.28 16.84 -29.48
CA GLU A 595 9.93 15.74 -28.75
C GLU A 595 10.93 14.97 -29.61
N ILE A 596 10.62 14.79 -30.90
CA ILE A 596 11.54 14.17 -31.87
C ILE A 596 12.79 15.05 -32.04
N GLN A 597 12.61 16.36 -32.20
CA GLN A 597 13.72 17.30 -32.34
C GLN A 597 14.59 17.38 -31.08
N ALA A 598 13.97 17.28 -29.91
CA ALA A 598 14.66 17.23 -28.62
C ALA A 598 15.22 15.85 -28.26
N ARG A 599 15.03 14.84 -29.12
CA ARG A 599 15.44 13.43 -28.90
C ARG A 599 14.90 12.82 -27.60
N VAL A 600 13.66 13.17 -27.23
CA VAL A 600 12.99 12.64 -26.04
C VAL A 600 12.88 11.12 -26.13
N GLY A 601 13.61 10.43 -25.28
CA GLY A 601 13.68 8.99 -25.15
C GLY A 601 12.51 8.42 -24.34
N GLU A 602 12.59 7.12 -24.07
CA GLU A 602 11.61 6.45 -23.21
C GLU A 602 11.90 6.60 -21.73
N ASP A 603 13.18 6.71 -21.40
CA ASP A 603 13.66 7.15 -20.10
C ASP A 603 13.11 8.53 -19.73
N ASP A 604 13.09 9.48 -20.68
CA ASP A 604 12.48 10.80 -20.46
C ASP A 604 10.97 10.71 -20.18
N ILE A 605 10.25 9.90 -20.97
CA ILE A 605 8.79 9.70 -20.82
C ILE A 605 8.46 8.96 -19.52
N LEU A 606 9.27 7.98 -19.14
CA LEU A 606 9.16 7.28 -17.87
C LEU A 606 9.34 8.27 -16.72
N LEU A 607 10.38 9.10 -16.79
CA LEU A 607 10.71 10.07 -15.76
C LEU A 607 9.67 11.19 -15.64
N GLU A 608 9.11 11.67 -16.76
CA GLU A 608 7.96 12.59 -16.77
C GLU A 608 6.77 12.02 -16.00
N GLN A 609 6.41 10.76 -16.24
CA GLN A 609 5.28 10.12 -15.57
C GLN A 609 5.54 9.90 -14.08
N ILE A 610 6.77 9.49 -13.72
CA ILE A 610 7.23 9.38 -12.34
C ILE A 610 7.04 10.72 -11.61
N HIS A 611 7.47 11.83 -12.23
CA HIS A 611 7.31 13.15 -11.64
C HIS A 611 5.83 13.57 -11.54
N ARG A 612 5.04 13.37 -12.60
CA ARG A 612 3.62 13.74 -12.66
C ARG A 612 2.76 13.02 -11.61
N LEU A 613 3.12 11.79 -11.28
CA LEU A 613 2.42 10.96 -10.30
C LEU A 613 3.01 11.10 -8.88
N ASP A 614 4.00 11.98 -8.69
CA ASP A 614 4.70 12.20 -7.42
C ASP A 614 5.26 10.89 -6.82
N ILE A 615 5.81 10.04 -7.68
CA ILE A 615 6.37 8.75 -7.28
C ILE A 615 7.73 8.98 -6.60
N PRO A 616 7.96 8.48 -5.37
CA PRO A 616 9.25 8.61 -4.70
C PRO A 616 10.35 7.84 -5.45
N VAL A 617 11.47 8.51 -5.69
CA VAL A 617 12.63 7.93 -6.37
C VAL A 617 13.86 8.01 -5.47
N GLY A 618 14.54 6.88 -5.27
CA GLY A 618 15.82 6.83 -4.58
C GLY A 618 17.00 6.75 -5.56
N CYS A 619 18.16 7.26 -5.16
CA CYS A 619 19.39 7.21 -5.94
C CYS A 619 20.49 6.47 -5.15
N THR A 620 21.21 5.55 -5.80
CA THR A 620 22.32 4.82 -5.15
C THR A 620 23.54 5.71 -4.90
N GLY A 621 23.70 6.79 -5.67
CA GLY A 621 24.90 7.63 -5.66
C GLY A 621 26.15 6.95 -6.23
N MET A 622 26.00 5.79 -6.88
CA MET A 622 27.10 4.95 -7.37
C MET A 622 27.04 4.79 -8.89
N PRO A 623 28.16 4.94 -9.63
CA PRO A 623 28.19 4.89 -11.09
C PRO A 623 28.31 3.46 -11.63
N THR A 624 27.30 2.63 -11.36
CA THR A 624 27.30 1.18 -11.62
C THR A 624 26.73 0.78 -12.98
N LEU A 625 26.10 1.70 -13.73
CA LEU A 625 25.82 1.52 -15.15
C LEU A 625 27.03 1.96 -15.98
N ARG A 626 27.48 1.15 -16.93
CA ARG A 626 28.52 1.50 -17.90
C ARG A 626 27.87 1.80 -19.24
N TYR A 627 27.75 3.08 -19.56
CA TYR A 627 27.06 3.58 -20.75
C TYR A 627 28.03 3.73 -21.93
N ARG A 628 27.79 3.04 -23.03
CA ARG A 628 28.70 3.01 -24.17
C ARG A 628 28.42 4.11 -25.18
N LEU A 629 29.43 4.93 -25.44
CA LEU A 629 29.40 5.93 -26.51
C LEU A 629 29.58 5.25 -27.88
N GLY A 630 28.86 5.75 -28.89
CA GLY A 630 28.86 5.20 -30.25
C GLY A 630 27.63 4.33 -30.56
N GLY A 631 26.69 4.19 -29.60
CA GLY A 631 25.44 3.47 -29.74
C GLY A 631 24.41 4.16 -30.67
N MET A 632 23.13 3.87 -30.46
CA MET A 632 22.03 4.49 -31.22
C MET A 632 21.85 5.98 -30.89
N SER A 633 21.97 6.35 -29.62
CA SER A 633 21.75 7.72 -29.13
C SER A 633 22.96 8.63 -29.31
N THR A 634 24.16 8.05 -29.52
CA THR A 634 25.44 8.78 -29.63
C THR A 634 26.26 8.35 -30.86
N PRO A 635 25.67 8.32 -32.08
CA PRO A 635 26.32 7.74 -33.27
C PRO A 635 27.58 8.51 -33.72
N GLU A 636 27.72 9.76 -33.31
CA GLU A 636 28.89 10.62 -33.61
C GLU A 636 30.19 10.08 -33.00
N TYR A 637 30.10 9.24 -31.98
CA TYR A 637 31.25 8.62 -31.31
C TYR A 637 31.64 7.26 -31.92
N ARG A 638 31.09 6.89 -33.09
CA ARG A 638 31.41 5.62 -33.78
C ARG A 638 32.77 5.58 -34.44
N THR A 639 33.33 6.73 -34.85
CA THR A 639 34.62 6.82 -35.55
C THR A 639 35.67 7.51 -34.68
N PRO A 640 36.92 7.01 -34.59
CA PRO A 640 37.98 7.59 -33.75
C PRO A 640 38.45 9.00 -34.16
N GLU A 641 37.98 9.54 -35.28
CA GLU A 641 38.47 10.80 -35.85
C GLU A 641 37.32 11.74 -36.22
N SER A 642 37.11 12.78 -35.42
CA SER A 642 36.75 14.11 -35.92
C SER A 642 37.17 15.19 -34.91
N PRO A 643 37.77 16.29 -35.38
CA PRO A 643 38.68 17.13 -34.60
C PRO A 643 37.94 18.05 -33.64
N VAL A 644 38.59 18.32 -32.49
CA VAL A 644 38.32 19.48 -31.64
C VAL A 644 38.48 20.76 -32.48
N PRO A 645 37.42 21.53 -32.78
CA PRO A 645 37.57 22.85 -33.36
C PRO A 645 37.90 23.83 -32.24
N GLY A 646 39.12 24.35 -32.29
CA GLY A 646 39.74 25.15 -31.25
C GLY A 646 39.08 26.49 -30.95
N ALA A 647 39.45 26.98 -29.77
CA ALA A 647 39.33 28.35 -29.34
C ALA A 647 39.70 29.33 -30.45
N THR A 648 38.73 30.16 -30.86
CA THR A 648 39.03 31.45 -31.48
C THR A 648 38.31 32.54 -30.70
N SER A 649 39.11 33.47 -30.18
CA SER A 649 38.66 34.71 -29.56
C SER A 649 38.03 35.62 -30.62
N ALA A 650 36.79 36.02 -30.42
CA ALA A 650 36.24 37.25 -31.01
C ALA A 650 35.18 37.84 -30.07
N ALA A 651 35.32 39.14 -29.82
CA ALA A 651 34.51 39.97 -28.93
C ALA A 651 33.03 40.11 -29.39
N PRO A 652 32.11 40.60 -28.53
CA PRO A 652 30.68 40.40 -28.71
C PRO A 652 30.07 41.36 -29.74
N SER A 653 29.23 40.83 -30.65
CA SER A 653 28.25 41.66 -31.37
C SER A 653 26.85 41.38 -30.84
N THR A 654 26.29 42.40 -30.22
CA THR A 654 24.90 42.49 -29.79
C THR A 654 23.94 42.41 -30.99
N SER A 655 23.01 41.45 -30.99
CA SER A 655 21.70 41.67 -31.61
C SER A 655 20.63 40.82 -30.92
N ALA A 656 19.59 41.50 -30.46
CA ALA A 656 18.42 40.94 -29.82
C ALA A 656 17.45 40.30 -30.84
N ALA A 657 16.87 39.17 -30.45
CA ALA A 657 15.54 38.62 -30.81
C ALA A 657 15.53 37.14 -30.37
N SER A 658 14.50 36.52 -29.84
CA SER A 658 13.15 36.90 -29.41
C SER A 658 12.62 35.69 -28.64
N VAL A 659 12.25 35.87 -27.37
CA VAL A 659 11.67 34.82 -26.52
C VAL A 659 10.24 34.54 -26.99
N VAL A 660 9.96 33.29 -27.39
CA VAL A 660 8.60 32.80 -27.57
C VAL A 660 8.26 31.94 -26.35
N THR A 661 7.59 32.56 -25.38
CA THR A 661 6.87 31.87 -24.31
C THR A 661 5.56 31.32 -24.87
N ALA A 662 5.37 30.01 -24.84
CA ALA A 662 4.04 29.42 -25.02
C ALA A 662 3.31 29.41 -23.67
N GLU A 663 2.22 30.17 -23.59
CA GLU A 663 1.30 30.22 -22.46
C GLU A 663 0.63 28.87 -22.22
N VAL A 664 0.57 28.47 -20.94
CA VAL A 664 -0.32 27.42 -20.45
C VAL A 664 -1.71 28.03 -20.32
N ALA A 665 -2.65 27.57 -21.16
CA ALA A 665 -4.05 27.93 -21.04
C ALA A 665 -4.75 27.08 -19.97
N SER A 666 -5.57 27.78 -19.20
CA SER A 666 -6.38 27.41 -18.02
C SER A 666 -7.27 26.19 -18.15
#